data_AF-A0AAW3F4K9-F1
#
_entry.id   AF-A0AAW3F4K9-F1
#
_cell.length_a   1.000
_cell.length_b   1.000
_cell.length_c   1.000
_cell.angle_alpha   90.00
_cell.angle_beta   90.00
_cell.angle_gamma   90.00
#
_symmetry.space_group_name_H-M   'P 1'
#
loop_
_entity.id
_entity.type
_entity.pdbx_description
1 polymer ?
#
loop_
_entity_poly.entity_id
_entity_poly.type
_entity_poly.pdbx_seq_one_letter_code
_entity_poly.pdbx_strand_id
1 'polypeptide(L)'
;MTFPVSRHAADVPAPTPARPAAVFHDGLPDLRVPMRDGVRLATDVYFPPGYRREVDPPLPTILERTPYGKTAISRAEIHRGAPPMTRIEVARYFAARGYAVVMQDCRGRYDSEGRFEKYLAEGPDGFDTMAWIAAQPWSDGRVGTMGLSYAAHTQLAAACLNPPALTCMALDSGGFANGYHCGIRQGGAFELKQATWAFNRARNSAAADADPLVASTLAGHDLRDWFARMPWRPGHSPLARVPEYETYLFEQWTHDVYDDYWRQPGICAEHFYDTMRRVPAIWMSSWYDAYVRSTLANFQALSDDPAAPAYLIMGPWLHGDRNVRYSGDVDFGAHAAIDGELADDWLALRARWFDRWLKPATAAALTPDIAAEPVARIFVMGGGSGRRNAEGRMSHGGRWIGSPAWPLPGTQERPFYLCADGRLSDDPAAAQAQPTSVAYAFDPARPVPTIGGALTSGAPVFDGGAFDQRELPGFFGVRELGMPLAARPDVLVFQTPPLDHDLAVIGPIRVRLWISSDAPDTDFTAKLIDVCPPNEDYPDGYAMNLTDGIFRCRFHASWEAPATLEPGRVYEIEIEPFATANRFARGHRIRVDISSSNFPHFDVNPNSGEAPALARAPRVAVNRVWFGAGTPSQIVLPIVDTDRLDALALPPYKADSSRA
;
A
#
# COMPACT_ATOMS: atom_id res chain seq x y z
N MET A 1 -26.31 -24.60 24.08
CA MET A 1 -26.97 -24.63 22.75
C MET A 1 -26.02 -23.95 21.78
N THR A 2 -25.42 -24.76 20.91
CA THR A 2 -24.34 -24.39 19.99
C THR A 2 -24.90 -23.71 18.74
N PHE A 3 -24.50 -22.47 18.49
CA PHE A 3 -24.73 -21.78 17.21
C PHE A 3 -23.53 -22.05 16.28
N PRO A 4 -23.75 -22.38 15.00
CA PRO A 4 -22.66 -22.67 14.07
C PRO A 4 -22.07 -21.36 13.52
N VAL A 5 -20.76 -21.23 13.65
CA VAL A 5 -19.95 -20.22 12.94
C VAL A 5 -19.94 -20.59 11.46
N SER A 6 -20.52 -19.74 10.62
CA SER A 6 -20.51 -19.90 9.17
C SER A 6 -19.07 -19.76 8.67
N ARG A 7 -18.51 -20.86 8.15
CA ARG A 7 -17.24 -20.86 7.41
C ARG A 7 -17.49 -20.14 6.08
N HIS A 8 -16.92 -18.95 5.92
CA HIS A 8 -16.82 -18.36 4.59
C HIS A 8 -15.95 -19.24 3.68
N ALA A 9 -16.39 -19.34 2.43
CA ALA A 9 -16.03 -20.32 1.43
C ALA A 9 -14.52 -20.59 1.33
N ALA A 10 -14.18 -21.87 1.41
CA ALA A 10 -12.92 -22.40 0.93
C ALA A 10 -12.78 -22.14 -0.57
N ASP A 11 -11.55 -21.79 -0.99
CA ASP A 11 -11.11 -21.70 -2.38
C ASP A 11 -11.59 -22.91 -3.20
N VAL A 12 -12.51 -22.64 -4.13
CA VAL A 12 -12.79 -23.54 -5.24
C VAL A 12 -11.63 -23.34 -6.23
N PRO A 13 -10.85 -24.38 -6.59
CA PRO A 13 -9.88 -24.25 -7.67
C PRO A 13 -10.63 -23.89 -8.94
N ALA A 14 -10.30 -22.74 -9.53
CA ALA A 14 -10.86 -22.35 -10.82
C ALA A 14 -10.54 -23.45 -11.85
N PRO A 15 -11.53 -23.98 -12.58
CA PRO A 15 -11.26 -24.94 -13.64
C PRO A 15 -10.36 -24.26 -14.69
N THR A 16 -9.29 -24.96 -15.10
CA THR A 16 -8.45 -24.56 -16.23
C THR A 16 -9.37 -24.36 -17.45
N PRO A 17 -9.49 -23.14 -18.02
CA PRO A 17 -10.30 -22.98 -19.22
C PRO A 17 -9.57 -23.70 -20.36
N ALA A 18 -10.20 -24.75 -20.90
CA ALA A 18 -9.82 -25.25 -22.20
C ALA A 18 -9.90 -24.07 -23.20
N ARG A 19 -8.78 -23.80 -23.91
CA ARG A 19 -8.71 -22.74 -24.92
C ARG A 19 -9.89 -22.87 -25.90
N PRO A 20 -10.82 -21.91 -25.96
CA PRO A 20 -11.70 -21.85 -27.12
C PRO A 20 -10.84 -21.41 -28.30
N ALA A 21 -10.68 -22.29 -29.27
CA ALA A 21 -10.20 -21.92 -30.60
C ALA A 21 -11.26 -21.03 -31.24
N ALA A 22 -11.17 -19.73 -31.02
CA ALA A 22 -11.93 -18.71 -31.72
C ALA A 22 -10.94 -17.80 -32.43
N VAL A 23 -10.94 -17.89 -33.76
CA VAL A 23 -10.25 -16.95 -34.64
C VAL A 23 -10.88 -15.58 -34.43
N PHE A 24 -10.20 -14.70 -33.69
CA PHE A 24 -10.60 -13.30 -33.52
C PHE A 24 -9.81 -12.43 -34.50
N HIS A 25 -10.52 -11.61 -35.28
CA HIS A 25 -9.95 -10.75 -36.33
C HIS A 25 -9.53 -9.34 -35.87
N ASP A 26 -9.83 -8.91 -34.64
CA ASP A 26 -9.68 -7.51 -34.21
C ASP A 26 -8.46 -7.22 -33.29
N GLY A 27 -7.45 -8.08 -33.29
CA GLY A 27 -6.24 -7.92 -32.45
C GLY A 27 -5.03 -8.73 -32.92
N LEU A 28 -3.88 -8.51 -32.28
CA LEU A 28 -2.65 -9.28 -32.46
C LEU A 28 -2.34 -10.02 -31.17
N PRO A 29 -2.75 -11.30 -31.05
CA PRO A 29 -2.46 -12.09 -29.87
C PRO A 29 -1.01 -12.58 -29.88
N ASP A 30 -0.44 -12.68 -28.69
CA ASP A 30 0.79 -13.39 -28.37
C ASP A 30 2.03 -12.94 -29.17
N LEU A 31 2.14 -11.64 -29.43
CA LEU A 31 3.35 -11.07 -30.02
C LEU A 31 4.54 -11.26 -29.07
N ARG A 32 5.68 -11.61 -29.65
CA ARG A 32 6.96 -11.77 -28.95
C ARG A 32 7.78 -10.50 -29.14
N VAL A 33 7.57 -9.52 -28.26
CA VAL A 33 8.22 -8.21 -28.37
C VAL A 33 9.66 -8.31 -27.84
N PRO A 34 10.69 -8.09 -28.67
CA PRO A 34 12.08 -8.20 -28.24
C PRO A 34 12.50 -7.00 -27.39
N MET A 35 13.05 -7.27 -26.22
CA MET A 35 13.73 -6.28 -25.38
C MET A 35 15.17 -6.06 -25.89
N ARG A 36 15.86 -5.04 -25.37
CA ARG A 36 17.25 -4.70 -25.76
C ARG A 36 18.26 -5.83 -25.61
N ASP A 37 18.00 -6.78 -24.72
CA ASP A 37 18.84 -7.95 -24.45
C ASP A 37 18.42 -9.21 -25.22
N GLY A 38 17.43 -9.10 -26.11
CA GLY A 38 16.94 -10.18 -26.96
C GLY A 38 15.89 -11.09 -26.31
N VAL A 39 15.60 -10.92 -25.01
CA VAL A 39 14.47 -11.59 -24.36
C VAL A 39 13.16 -11.07 -24.94
N ARG A 40 12.20 -11.97 -25.17
CA ARG A 40 10.93 -11.61 -25.79
C ARG A 40 9.77 -11.66 -24.78
N LEU A 41 9.07 -10.54 -24.65
CA LEU A 41 7.91 -10.44 -23.77
C LEU A 41 6.61 -10.71 -24.54
N ALA A 42 5.77 -11.55 -23.97
CA ALA A 42 4.46 -11.91 -24.51
C ALA A 42 3.48 -10.74 -24.38
N THR A 43 2.93 -10.32 -25.52
CA THR A 43 2.16 -9.09 -25.63
C THR A 43 0.92 -9.31 -26.50
N ASP A 44 -0.25 -8.95 -25.98
CA ASP A 44 -1.50 -8.92 -26.75
C ASP A 44 -1.84 -7.46 -27.11
N VAL A 45 -2.22 -7.22 -28.37
CA VAL A 45 -2.69 -5.91 -28.85
C VAL A 45 -4.15 -6.02 -29.28
N TYR A 46 -5.00 -5.13 -28.76
CA TYR A 46 -6.43 -5.06 -29.07
C TYR A 46 -6.72 -3.76 -29.80
N PHE A 47 -7.47 -3.84 -30.90
CA PHE A 47 -7.87 -2.69 -31.71
C PHE A 47 -9.37 -2.41 -31.60
N PRO A 48 -9.82 -1.19 -31.95
CA PRO A 48 -11.25 -0.91 -32.09
C PRO A 48 -11.90 -1.88 -33.08
N PRO A 49 -13.16 -2.31 -32.85
CA PRO A 49 -13.87 -3.18 -33.78
C PRO A 49 -13.89 -2.59 -35.19
N GLY A 50 -13.46 -3.37 -36.19
CA GLY A 50 -13.41 -2.94 -37.59
C GLY A 50 -12.22 -2.04 -37.98
N TYR A 51 -11.28 -1.79 -37.08
CA TYR A 51 -10.08 -1.00 -37.37
C TYR A 51 -9.15 -1.70 -38.36
N ARG A 52 -8.75 -0.97 -39.41
CA ARG A 52 -7.85 -1.44 -40.48
C ARG A 52 -6.49 -0.79 -40.33
N ARG A 53 -5.56 -1.50 -39.70
CA ARG A 53 -4.18 -1.05 -39.40
C ARG A 53 -3.40 -0.38 -40.54
N GLU A 54 -3.70 -0.72 -41.79
CA GLU A 54 -2.98 -0.23 -42.97
C GLU A 54 -3.64 1.00 -43.62
N VAL A 55 -4.89 1.31 -43.25
CA VAL A 55 -5.72 2.30 -43.93
C VAL A 55 -6.25 3.37 -42.98
N ASP A 56 -6.68 2.96 -41.79
CA ASP A 56 -7.24 3.87 -40.81
C ASP A 56 -6.11 4.63 -40.09
N PRO A 57 -6.37 5.85 -39.59
CA PRO A 57 -5.35 6.64 -38.89
C PRO A 57 -4.74 5.91 -37.69
N PRO A 58 -3.45 6.16 -37.35
CA PRO A 58 -2.84 5.63 -36.15
C PRO A 58 -3.59 6.04 -34.87
N LEU A 59 -3.55 5.17 -33.87
CA LEU A 59 -4.31 5.30 -32.63
C LEU A 59 -3.41 5.65 -31.44
N PRO A 60 -3.91 6.41 -30.45
CA PRO A 60 -3.30 6.44 -29.14
C PRO A 60 -3.37 5.07 -28.46
N THR A 61 -2.35 4.77 -27.66
CA THR A 61 -2.20 3.46 -27.03
C THR A 61 -2.36 3.51 -25.52
N ILE A 62 -3.05 2.53 -24.94
CA ILE A 62 -3.06 2.27 -23.50
C ILE A 62 -2.25 1.00 -23.22
N LEU A 63 -1.30 1.06 -22.28
CA LEU A 63 -0.43 -0.05 -21.89
C LEU A 63 -0.67 -0.46 -20.43
N GLU A 64 -0.85 -1.76 -20.20
CA GLU A 64 -0.70 -2.40 -18.88
C GLU A 64 0.35 -3.50 -18.97
N ARG A 65 1.43 -3.37 -18.19
CA ARG A 65 2.41 -4.44 -17.94
C ARG A 65 2.09 -5.09 -16.60
N THR A 66 1.98 -6.41 -16.57
CA THR A 66 1.50 -7.13 -15.39
C THR A 66 2.28 -8.43 -15.12
N PRO A 67 2.62 -8.75 -13.86
CA PRO A 67 3.17 -10.05 -13.50
C PRO A 67 2.09 -11.05 -13.09
N TYR A 68 0.82 -10.76 -13.42
CA TYR A 68 -0.38 -11.48 -12.99
C TYR A 68 -1.19 -12.12 -14.14
N GLY A 69 -0.63 -12.15 -15.34
CA GLY A 69 -1.21 -12.81 -16.51
C GLY A 69 -2.01 -11.83 -17.34
N LYS A 70 -1.56 -11.55 -18.56
CA LYS A 70 -2.16 -10.58 -19.49
C LYS A 70 -3.59 -10.90 -19.90
N THR A 71 -4.06 -12.13 -19.66
CA THR A 71 -5.43 -12.59 -19.92
C THR A 71 -6.26 -12.86 -18.67
N ALA A 72 -5.65 -12.81 -17.48
CA ALA A 72 -6.31 -13.16 -16.23
C ALA A 72 -7.30 -12.09 -15.74
N ILE A 73 -8.10 -12.44 -14.72
CA ILE A 73 -8.97 -11.48 -14.01
C ILE A 73 -8.13 -10.32 -13.47
N SER A 74 -8.56 -9.10 -13.77
CA SER A 74 -7.95 -7.90 -13.23
C SER A 74 -8.48 -7.62 -11.84
N ARG A 75 -7.60 -7.63 -10.83
CA ARG A 75 -7.96 -7.24 -9.47
C ARG A 75 -8.39 -5.77 -9.38
N ALA A 76 -8.01 -4.96 -10.37
CA ALA A 76 -8.40 -3.55 -10.46
C ALA A 76 -9.85 -3.34 -10.92
N GLU A 77 -10.48 -4.36 -11.51
CA GLU A 77 -11.82 -4.28 -12.13
C GLU A 77 -12.82 -5.19 -11.42
N ILE A 78 -12.97 -4.97 -10.13
CA ILE A 78 -14.06 -5.54 -9.34
C ILE A 78 -15.06 -4.41 -9.09
N HIS A 79 -16.27 -4.57 -9.59
CA HIS A 79 -17.33 -3.57 -9.47
C HIS A 79 -18.44 -4.10 -8.58
N ARG A 80 -19.11 -3.20 -7.85
CA ARG A 80 -20.22 -3.62 -7.00
C ARG A 80 -21.38 -4.13 -7.86
N GLY A 81 -21.79 -5.38 -7.64
CA GLY A 81 -22.93 -5.97 -8.33
C GLY A 81 -22.67 -6.43 -9.77
N ALA A 82 -21.41 -6.41 -10.23
CA ALA A 82 -21.02 -6.95 -11.53
C ALA A 82 -19.91 -8.01 -11.37
N PRO A 83 -19.79 -8.97 -12.30
CA PRO A 83 -18.71 -9.95 -12.28
C PRO A 83 -17.33 -9.28 -12.47
N PRO A 84 -16.25 -9.79 -11.86
CA PRO A 84 -14.90 -9.32 -12.12
C PRO A 84 -14.53 -9.43 -13.60
N MET A 85 -13.85 -8.42 -14.15
CA MET A 85 -13.43 -8.42 -15.55
C MET A 85 -12.04 -9.05 -15.73
N THR A 86 -11.89 -9.84 -16.79
CA THR A 86 -10.60 -10.22 -17.36
C THR A 86 -9.92 -9.03 -17.99
N ARG A 87 -8.59 -9.03 -18.04
CA ARG A 87 -7.81 -8.00 -18.77
C ARG A 87 -8.19 -7.92 -20.25
N ILE A 88 -8.65 -9.02 -20.84
CA ILE A 88 -9.20 -9.04 -22.20
C ILE A 88 -10.44 -8.14 -22.30
N GLU A 89 -11.37 -8.25 -21.35
CA GLU A 89 -12.58 -7.43 -21.31
C GLU A 89 -12.26 -5.96 -21.05
N VAL A 90 -11.29 -5.68 -20.17
CA VAL A 90 -10.77 -4.31 -19.95
C VAL A 90 -10.18 -3.74 -21.24
N ALA A 91 -9.34 -4.51 -21.93
CA ALA A 91 -8.75 -4.09 -23.18
C ALA A 91 -9.82 -3.80 -24.23
N ARG A 92 -10.83 -4.65 -24.36
CA ARG A 92 -11.97 -4.45 -25.27
C ARG A 92 -12.77 -3.20 -24.94
N TYR A 93 -12.99 -2.91 -23.65
CA TYR A 93 -13.70 -1.71 -23.22
C TYR A 93 -13.02 -0.43 -23.71
N PHE A 94 -11.70 -0.35 -23.55
CA PHE A 94 -10.92 0.80 -24.03
C PHE A 94 -10.77 0.77 -25.56
N ALA A 95 -10.55 -0.40 -26.18
CA ALA A 95 -10.44 -0.50 -27.63
C ALA A 95 -11.71 -0.02 -28.34
N ALA A 96 -12.90 -0.36 -27.82
CA ALA A 96 -14.18 0.13 -28.33
C ALA A 96 -14.33 1.66 -28.26
N ARG A 97 -13.48 2.36 -27.49
CA ARG A 97 -13.42 3.82 -27.41
C ARG A 97 -12.39 4.42 -28.38
N GLY A 98 -11.78 3.65 -29.27
CA GLY A 98 -10.82 4.18 -30.24
C GLY A 98 -9.37 4.22 -29.73
N TYR A 99 -8.99 3.28 -28.87
CA TYR A 99 -7.60 3.07 -28.43
C TYR A 99 -7.04 1.80 -29.04
N ALA A 100 -5.73 1.77 -29.31
CA ALA A 100 -5.00 0.51 -29.26
C ALA A 100 -4.73 0.17 -27.79
N VAL A 101 -4.93 -1.08 -27.38
CA VAL A 101 -4.67 -1.49 -25.99
C VAL A 101 -3.69 -2.63 -25.96
N VAL A 102 -2.63 -2.48 -25.18
CA VAL A 102 -1.52 -3.42 -25.08
C VAL A 102 -1.49 -4.02 -23.68
N MET A 103 -1.61 -5.34 -23.61
CA MET A 103 -1.50 -6.12 -22.38
C MET A 103 -0.26 -6.98 -22.46
N GLN A 104 0.71 -6.79 -21.56
CA GLN A 104 1.99 -7.49 -21.60
C GLN A 104 2.29 -8.22 -20.29
N ASP A 105 2.76 -9.47 -20.40
CA ASP A 105 3.32 -10.20 -19.27
C ASP A 105 4.74 -9.72 -18.97
N CYS A 106 5.03 -9.43 -17.71
CA CYS A 106 6.38 -9.04 -17.28
C CYS A 106 7.40 -10.18 -17.52
N ARG A 107 8.69 -9.85 -17.56
CA ARG A 107 9.78 -10.81 -17.78
C ARG A 107 9.72 -12.02 -16.83
N GLY A 108 9.90 -13.22 -17.37
CA GLY A 108 9.83 -14.48 -16.62
C GLY A 108 8.45 -14.78 -16.02
N ARG A 109 7.38 -14.13 -16.50
CA ARG A 109 6.00 -14.36 -16.07
C ARG A 109 5.18 -14.91 -17.23
N TYR A 110 4.38 -15.93 -16.95
CA TYR A 110 3.44 -16.53 -17.90
C TYR A 110 4.10 -16.85 -19.23
N ASP A 111 3.66 -16.23 -20.33
CA ASP A 111 4.14 -16.53 -21.67
C ASP A 111 5.42 -15.75 -22.05
N SER A 112 5.89 -14.83 -21.20
CA SER A 112 7.12 -14.07 -21.41
C SER A 112 8.38 -14.87 -21.08
N GLU A 113 9.41 -14.70 -21.90
CA GLU A 113 10.72 -15.30 -21.70
C GLU A 113 11.49 -14.59 -20.56
N GLY A 114 12.68 -15.11 -20.24
CA GLY A 114 13.59 -14.54 -19.25
C GLY A 114 13.35 -15.06 -17.83
N ARG A 115 14.07 -14.46 -16.88
CA ARG A 115 14.01 -14.80 -15.45
C ARG A 115 13.21 -13.73 -14.70
N PHE A 116 12.36 -14.14 -13.78
CA PHE A 116 11.63 -13.20 -12.94
C PHE A 116 12.52 -12.67 -11.80
N GLU A 117 12.71 -11.35 -11.77
CA GLU A 117 13.38 -10.62 -10.70
C GLU A 117 12.44 -9.51 -10.23
N LYS A 118 11.88 -9.67 -9.02
CA LYS A 118 10.78 -8.84 -8.55
C LYS A 118 11.19 -7.36 -8.54
N TYR A 119 10.52 -6.57 -9.38
CA TYR A 119 10.66 -5.13 -9.61
C TYR A 119 11.84 -4.67 -10.47
N LEU A 120 12.92 -5.46 -10.59
CA LEU A 120 14.21 -4.93 -11.07
C LEU A 120 14.30 -4.80 -12.60
N ALA A 121 13.59 -5.66 -13.36
CA ALA A 121 13.58 -5.60 -14.83
C ALA A 121 12.62 -4.52 -15.38
N GLU A 122 11.76 -3.95 -14.54
CA GLU A 122 10.55 -3.26 -15.02
C GLU A 122 10.80 -1.91 -15.69
N GLY A 123 11.86 -1.21 -15.28
CA GLY A 123 12.22 0.07 -15.89
C GLY A 123 12.67 -0.11 -17.35
N PRO A 124 13.77 -0.84 -17.61
CA PRO A 124 14.26 -1.08 -18.97
C PRO A 124 13.25 -1.75 -19.89
N ASP A 125 12.55 -2.79 -19.42
CA ASP A 125 11.57 -3.50 -20.24
C ASP A 125 10.34 -2.63 -20.57
N GLY A 126 9.91 -1.79 -19.63
CA GLY A 126 8.83 -0.82 -19.85
C GLY A 126 9.22 0.24 -20.88
N PHE A 127 10.46 0.73 -20.83
CA PHE A 127 11.00 1.65 -21.83
C PHE A 127 11.01 1.01 -23.23
N ASP A 128 11.57 -0.20 -23.36
CA ASP A 128 11.68 -0.92 -24.64
C ASP A 128 10.31 -1.24 -25.23
N THR A 129 9.36 -1.61 -24.38
CA THR A 129 7.96 -1.86 -24.79
C THR A 129 7.31 -0.60 -25.36
N MET A 130 7.46 0.55 -24.72
CA MET A 130 6.90 1.81 -25.23
C MET A 130 7.58 2.28 -26.51
N ALA A 131 8.90 2.09 -26.64
CA ALA A 131 9.62 2.35 -27.88
C ALA A 131 9.13 1.44 -29.02
N TRP A 132 8.89 0.16 -28.74
CA TRP A 132 8.32 -0.77 -29.70
C TRP A 132 6.90 -0.37 -30.13
N ILE A 133 6.03 0.04 -29.19
CA ILE A 133 4.67 0.52 -29.48
C ILE A 133 4.73 1.73 -30.42
N ALA A 134 5.55 2.73 -30.09
CA ALA A 134 5.63 3.97 -30.86
C ALA A 134 6.16 3.76 -32.30
N ALA A 135 6.90 2.68 -32.54
CA ALA A 135 7.40 2.31 -33.86
C ALA A 135 6.36 1.57 -34.73
N GLN A 136 5.20 1.20 -34.17
CA GLN A 136 4.19 0.45 -34.91
C GLN A 136 3.37 1.38 -35.83
N PRO A 137 3.01 0.94 -37.05
CA PRO A 137 2.24 1.78 -38.00
C PRO A 137 0.84 2.13 -37.50
N TRP A 138 0.30 1.36 -36.55
CA TRP A 138 -1.00 1.60 -35.94
C TRP A 138 -0.95 2.53 -34.72
N SER A 139 0.24 2.96 -34.27
CA SER A 139 0.41 3.84 -33.11
C SER A 139 0.65 5.29 -33.55
N ASP A 140 0.00 6.24 -32.88
CA ASP A 140 0.25 7.67 -33.07
C ASP A 140 1.46 8.18 -32.26
N GLY A 141 2.17 7.27 -31.56
CA GLY A 141 3.32 7.55 -30.72
C GLY A 141 2.98 7.99 -29.29
N ARG A 142 1.71 8.11 -28.91
CA ARG A 142 1.28 8.45 -27.54
C ARG A 142 0.86 7.20 -26.78
N VAL A 143 1.47 7.00 -25.61
CA VAL A 143 1.18 5.86 -24.73
C VAL A 143 0.73 6.36 -23.36
N GLY A 144 -0.49 6.02 -22.96
CA GLY A 144 -0.93 6.12 -21.58
C GLY A 144 -0.73 4.79 -20.86
N THR A 145 -0.39 4.82 -19.58
CA THR A 145 -0.21 3.59 -18.78
C THR A 145 -1.24 3.48 -17.67
N MET A 146 -1.57 2.23 -17.29
CA MET A 146 -2.42 1.93 -16.13
C MET A 146 -2.00 0.64 -15.44
N GLY A 147 -2.50 0.44 -14.22
CA GLY A 147 -2.34 -0.80 -13.48
C GLY A 147 -2.42 -0.61 -11.98
N LEU A 148 -2.78 -1.69 -11.29
CA LEU A 148 -2.84 -1.81 -9.82
C LEU A 148 -1.56 -2.45 -9.28
N SER A 149 -1.07 -1.98 -8.12
CA SER A 149 -0.03 -2.66 -7.34
C SER A 149 1.28 -2.76 -8.10
N TYR A 150 1.78 -3.97 -8.32
CA TYR A 150 2.92 -4.24 -9.20
C TYR A 150 2.75 -3.60 -10.59
N ALA A 151 1.57 -3.66 -11.20
CA ALA A 151 1.38 -3.01 -12.49
C ALA A 151 1.56 -1.48 -12.39
N ALA A 152 1.20 -0.83 -11.27
CA ALA A 152 1.56 0.56 -10.98
C ALA A 152 3.07 0.77 -10.77
N HIS A 153 3.75 -0.16 -10.08
CA HIS A 153 5.22 -0.11 -9.96
C HIS A 153 5.91 -0.15 -11.33
N THR A 154 5.40 -0.94 -12.30
CA THR A 154 5.97 -0.97 -13.66
C THR A 154 5.86 0.36 -14.39
N GLN A 155 4.77 1.12 -14.17
CA GLN A 155 4.58 2.44 -14.79
C GLN A 155 5.67 3.40 -14.33
N LEU A 156 5.84 3.52 -13.01
CA LEU A 156 6.81 4.45 -12.44
C LEU A 156 8.26 4.03 -12.72
N ALA A 157 8.53 2.72 -12.69
CA ALA A 157 9.84 2.17 -13.05
C ALA A 157 10.26 2.59 -14.45
N ALA A 158 9.35 2.47 -15.43
CA ALA A 158 9.62 2.88 -16.80
C ALA A 158 9.75 4.40 -16.91
N ALA A 159 8.91 5.17 -16.20
CA ALA A 159 8.95 6.62 -16.18
C ALA A 159 10.30 7.19 -15.69
N CYS A 160 11.00 6.49 -14.78
CA CYS A 160 12.36 6.86 -14.33
C CYS A 160 13.37 6.93 -15.49
N LEU A 161 13.10 6.27 -16.62
CA LEU A 161 13.96 6.24 -17.80
C LEU A 161 13.47 7.15 -18.94
N ASN A 162 12.49 8.02 -18.68
CA ASN A 162 11.98 9.02 -19.63
C ASN A 162 11.61 8.49 -21.04
N PRO A 163 10.81 7.42 -21.16
CA PRO A 163 10.35 6.92 -22.45
C PRO A 163 9.62 8.03 -23.23
N PRO A 164 10.08 8.41 -24.45
CA PRO A 164 9.53 9.56 -25.16
C PRO A 164 8.02 9.49 -25.43
N ALA A 165 7.51 8.27 -25.61
CA ALA A 165 6.12 7.98 -25.92
C ALA A 165 5.17 8.06 -24.72
N LEU A 166 5.67 8.09 -23.47
CA LEU A 166 4.84 8.10 -22.27
C LEU A 166 4.10 9.42 -22.11
N THR A 167 2.80 9.45 -22.34
CA THR A 167 1.99 10.69 -22.38
C THR A 167 1.23 10.95 -21.09
N CYS A 168 0.74 9.91 -20.39
CA CYS A 168 0.05 10.07 -19.11
C CYS A 168 0.02 8.74 -18.33
N MET A 169 -0.20 8.79 -17.02
CA MET A 169 -0.25 7.61 -16.15
C MET A 169 -1.52 7.57 -15.29
N ALA A 170 -1.97 6.36 -14.94
CA ALA A 170 -2.99 6.12 -13.93
C ALA A 170 -2.48 5.04 -12.97
N LEU A 171 -1.87 5.47 -11.87
CA LEU A 171 -1.27 4.60 -10.86
C LEU A 171 -2.28 4.30 -9.75
N ASP A 172 -2.52 3.02 -9.54
CA ASP A 172 -3.40 2.52 -8.51
C ASP A 172 -2.61 1.73 -7.47
N SER A 173 -2.51 2.26 -6.25
CA SER A 173 -1.92 1.64 -5.07
C SER A 173 -0.53 1.07 -5.36
N GLY A 174 0.39 1.90 -5.85
CA GLY A 174 1.76 1.49 -6.19
C GLY A 174 2.56 2.62 -6.85
N GLY A 175 3.65 2.25 -7.54
CA GLY A 175 4.71 3.18 -7.94
C GLY A 175 5.64 3.46 -6.77
N PHE A 176 6.77 2.75 -6.66
CA PHE A 176 7.66 2.92 -5.51
C PHE A 176 8.35 4.27 -5.56
N ALA A 177 8.09 5.12 -4.58
CA ALA A 177 8.96 6.26 -4.33
C ALA A 177 10.33 5.73 -3.85
N ASN A 178 10.31 4.92 -2.80
CA ASN A 178 11.50 4.27 -2.23
C ASN A 178 11.11 3.01 -1.44
N GLY A 179 11.41 1.84 -2.01
CA GLY A 179 11.10 0.52 -1.47
C GLY A 179 11.78 0.19 -0.14
N TYR A 180 12.89 0.87 0.17
CA TYR A 180 13.60 0.72 1.44
C TYR A 180 12.85 1.40 2.61
N HIS A 181 12.06 2.43 2.33
CA HIS A 181 11.28 3.16 3.34
C HIS A 181 9.79 2.85 3.31
N CYS A 182 9.28 2.25 2.24
CA CYS A 182 7.87 1.88 2.12
C CYS A 182 7.69 0.70 1.17
N GLY A 183 7.06 -0.36 1.66
CA GLY A 183 6.47 -1.43 0.87
C GLY A 183 7.37 -2.65 0.60
N ILE A 184 8.68 -2.56 0.79
CA ILE A 184 9.58 -3.72 0.95
C ILE A 184 10.17 -3.71 2.37
N ARG A 185 10.62 -2.54 2.81
CA ARG A 185 11.03 -2.26 4.18
C ARG A 185 10.32 -1.00 4.68
N GLN A 186 10.23 -0.85 6.00
CA GLN A 186 9.83 0.39 6.67
C GLN A 186 10.72 0.58 7.89
N GLY A 187 11.31 1.77 8.04
CA GLY A 187 12.21 2.09 9.15
C GLY A 187 13.35 1.09 9.38
N GLY A 188 13.85 0.47 8.31
CA GLY A 188 14.90 -0.56 8.35
C GLY A 188 14.41 -1.98 8.65
N ALA A 189 13.16 -2.17 9.07
CA ALA A 189 12.54 -3.49 9.25
C ALA A 189 11.99 -4.05 7.93
N PHE A 190 12.04 -5.37 7.77
CA PHE A 190 11.57 -6.03 6.55
C PHE A 190 10.08 -6.35 6.64
N GLU A 191 9.30 -5.97 5.62
CA GLU A 191 7.87 -6.30 5.57
C GLU A 191 7.68 -7.76 5.14
N LEU A 192 7.19 -8.63 6.03
CA LEU A 192 7.11 -10.07 5.74
C LEU A 192 6.04 -10.44 4.71
N LYS A 193 5.21 -9.48 4.26
CA LYS A 193 4.30 -9.66 3.13
C LYS A 193 5.02 -10.11 1.85
N GLN A 194 6.32 -9.86 1.74
CA GLN A 194 7.13 -10.35 0.62
C GLN A 194 7.11 -11.88 0.56
N ALA A 195 7.11 -12.57 1.71
CA ALA A 195 7.12 -14.03 1.78
C ALA A 195 5.77 -14.66 1.41
N THR A 196 4.66 -14.10 1.91
CA THR A 196 3.31 -14.52 1.53
C THR A 196 3.07 -14.27 0.04
N TRP A 197 3.50 -13.13 -0.50
CA TRP A 197 3.44 -12.87 -1.94
C TRP A 197 4.28 -13.89 -2.72
N ALA A 198 5.53 -14.13 -2.33
CA ALA A 198 6.43 -15.10 -2.97
C ALA A 198 5.77 -16.47 -3.08
N PHE A 199 5.21 -16.96 -1.98
CA PHE A 199 4.57 -18.26 -1.93
C PHE A 199 3.30 -18.34 -2.77
N ASN A 200 2.42 -17.34 -2.65
CA ASN A 200 1.18 -17.29 -3.42
C ASN A 200 1.44 -17.16 -4.92
N ARG A 201 2.59 -16.63 -5.34
CA ARG A 201 3.00 -16.60 -6.75
C ARG A 201 3.76 -17.86 -7.18
N ALA A 202 4.53 -18.49 -6.30
CA ALA A 202 5.14 -19.77 -6.55
C ALA A 202 4.09 -20.86 -6.86
N ARG A 203 2.96 -20.86 -6.14
CA ARG A 203 1.83 -21.78 -6.37
C ARG A 203 1.19 -21.66 -7.76
N ASN A 204 1.29 -20.48 -8.38
CA ASN A 204 0.72 -20.18 -9.70
C ASN A 204 1.84 -19.83 -10.69
N SER A 205 2.98 -20.51 -10.58
CA SER A 205 4.15 -20.30 -11.42
C SER A 205 4.22 -21.34 -12.53
N ALA A 206 4.91 -21.02 -13.63
CA ALA A 206 5.16 -21.98 -14.70
C ALA A 206 5.82 -23.28 -14.21
N ALA A 207 6.67 -23.19 -13.17
CA ALA A 207 7.29 -24.35 -12.55
C ALA A 207 6.25 -25.26 -11.85
N ALA A 208 5.28 -24.67 -11.14
CA ALA A 208 4.18 -25.42 -10.52
C ALA A 208 3.21 -25.98 -11.57
N ASP A 209 2.95 -25.25 -12.66
CA ASP A 209 2.09 -25.72 -13.75
C ASP A 209 2.73 -26.88 -14.53
N ALA A 210 4.05 -26.86 -14.69
CA ALA A 210 4.80 -27.85 -15.46
C ALA A 210 5.12 -29.15 -14.68
N ASP A 211 5.25 -29.07 -13.36
CA ASP A 211 5.64 -30.20 -12.51
C ASP A 211 4.66 -30.45 -11.35
N PRO A 212 3.85 -31.53 -11.40
CA PRO A 212 2.94 -31.90 -10.31
C PRO A 212 3.62 -32.10 -8.95
N LEU A 213 4.89 -32.48 -8.91
CA LEU A 213 5.64 -32.61 -7.66
C LEU A 213 5.89 -31.23 -7.03
N VAL A 214 6.21 -30.22 -7.83
CA VAL A 214 6.37 -28.83 -7.36
C VAL A 214 5.04 -28.30 -6.82
N ALA A 215 3.95 -28.47 -7.58
CA ALA A 215 2.62 -28.04 -7.18
C ALA A 215 2.16 -28.69 -5.86
N SER A 216 2.29 -30.01 -5.74
CA SER A 216 1.92 -30.75 -4.53
C SER A 216 2.81 -30.41 -3.32
N THR A 217 4.11 -30.18 -3.54
CA THR A 217 5.03 -29.73 -2.47
C THR A 217 4.58 -28.38 -1.92
N LEU A 218 4.32 -27.40 -2.79
CA LEU A 218 3.82 -26.09 -2.38
C LEU A 218 2.46 -26.19 -1.67
N ALA A 219 1.54 -26.98 -2.19
CA ALA A 219 0.22 -27.18 -1.58
C ALA A 219 0.28 -27.86 -0.20
N GLY A 220 1.32 -28.63 0.08
CA GLY A 220 1.52 -29.33 1.35
C GLY A 220 2.08 -28.46 2.48
N HIS A 221 2.51 -27.22 2.20
CA HIS A 221 3.05 -26.30 3.19
C HIS A 221 1.97 -25.36 3.76
N ASP A 222 1.91 -25.25 5.09
CA ASP A 222 1.16 -24.19 5.78
C ASP A 222 2.07 -22.97 6.02
N LEU A 223 1.61 -21.80 5.58
CA LEU A 223 2.36 -20.55 5.72
C LEU A 223 2.47 -20.10 7.17
N ARG A 224 1.45 -20.38 7.98
CA ARG A 224 1.46 -20.03 9.40
C ARG A 224 2.55 -20.82 10.13
N ASP A 225 2.71 -22.10 9.80
CA ASP A 225 3.78 -22.94 10.33
C ASP A 225 5.18 -22.45 9.89
N TRP A 226 5.29 -21.96 8.66
CA TRP A 226 6.54 -21.38 8.15
C TRP A 226 6.90 -20.10 8.91
N PHE A 227 5.95 -19.17 9.07
CA PHE A 227 6.14 -17.92 9.83
C PHE A 227 6.42 -18.15 11.32
N ALA A 228 5.98 -19.28 11.89
CA ALA A 228 6.31 -19.64 13.27
C ALA A 228 7.77 -20.09 13.47
N ARG A 229 8.55 -20.27 12.39
CA ARG A 229 9.91 -20.83 12.41
C ARG A 229 10.95 -19.89 11.82
N MET A 230 11.20 -18.78 12.51
CA MET A 230 12.15 -17.75 12.08
C MET A 230 13.54 -17.91 12.72
N PRO A 231 14.62 -17.42 12.08
CA PRO A 231 14.63 -16.97 10.69
C PRO A 231 14.74 -18.14 9.70
N TRP A 232 14.23 -17.96 8.49
CA TRP A 232 14.28 -18.97 7.42
C TRP A 232 15.68 -19.11 6.82
N ARG A 233 15.90 -20.16 6.02
CA ARG A 233 17.17 -20.39 5.31
C ARG A 233 16.93 -20.79 3.86
N PRO A 234 17.73 -20.30 2.90
CA PRO A 234 17.69 -20.76 1.51
C PRO A 234 17.83 -22.28 1.41
N GLY A 235 17.08 -22.91 0.50
CA GLY A 235 17.04 -24.36 0.31
C GLY A 235 16.22 -25.13 1.36
N HIS A 236 15.78 -24.46 2.42
CA HIS A 236 14.93 -25.03 3.48
C HIS A 236 13.59 -24.30 3.63
N SER A 237 13.28 -23.37 2.72
CA SER A 237 11.97 -22.71 2.67
C SER A 237 10.97 -23.51 1.82
N PRO A 238 9.66 -23.26 1.98
CA PRO A 238 8.64 -23.75 1.05
C PRO A 238 8.88 -23.34 -0.40
N LEU A 239 9.71 -22.32 -0.66
CA LEU A 239 10.02 -21.80 -1.99
C LEU A 239 11.20 -22.50 -2.67
N ALA A 240 11.90 -23.44 -2.00
CA ALA A 240 13.13 -24.06 -2.52
C ALA A 240 12.97 -24.75 -3.89
N ARG A 241 11.73 -25.13 -4.25
CA ARG A 241 11.40 -25.73 -5.56
C ARG A 241 11.12 -24.70 -6.67
N VAL A 242 11.04 -23.43 -6.34
CA VAL A 242 10.82 -22.32 -7.28
C VAL A 242 11.85 -21.21 -6.98
N PRO A 243 13.12 -21.44 -7.37
CA PRO A 243 14.27 -20.71 -6.84
C PRO A 243 14.24 -19.20 -7.14
N GLU A 244 13.56 -18.75 -8.18
CA GLU A 244 13.38 -17.32 -8.48
C GLU A 244 12.66 -16.59 -7.34
N TYR A 245 11.61 -17.18 -6.77
CA TYR A 245 10.88 -16.59 -5.65
C TYR A 245 11.64 -16.69 -4.33
N GLU A 246 12.37 -17.79 -4.13
CA GLU A 246 13.24 -17.92 -2.96
C GLU A 246 14.36 -16.88 -3.00
N THR A 247 15.02 -16.75 -4.16
CA THR A 247 16.19 -15.87 -4.34
C THR A 247 15.84 -14.43 -4.01
N TYR A 248 14.82 -13.85 -4.66
CA TYR A 248 14.52 -12.43 -4.44
C TYR A 248 14.06 -12.18 -2.99
N LEU A 249 13.31 -13.12 -2.39
CA LEU A 249 12.83 -12.98 -1.02
C LEU A 249 14.00 -12.87 -0.05
N PHE A 250 14.95 -13.80 -0.15
CA PHE A 250 16.13 -13.79 0.70
C PHE A 250 17.04 -12.60 0.39
N GLU A 251 17.26 -12.27 -0.88
CA GLU A 251 18.06 -11.11 -1.27
C GLU A 251 17.51 -9.81 -0.65
N GLN A 252 16.21 -9.54 -0.82
CA GLN A 252 15.57 -8.36 -0.22
C GLN A 252 15.59 -8.40 1.31
N TRP A 253 15.46 -9.58 1.92
CA TRP A 253 15.47 -9.72 3.38
C TRP A 253 16.88 -9.57 3.98
N THR A 254 17.92 -10.04 3.30
CA THR A 254 19.31 -9.96 3.77
C THR A 254 20.02 -8.67 3.41
N HIS A 255 19.62 -7.96 2.34
CA HIS A 255 20.09 -6.61 2.07
C HIS A 255 19.36 -5.60 2.98
N ASP A 256 19.79 -5.52 4.24
CA ASP A 256 19.20 -4.63 5.24
C ASP A 256 19.77 -3.20 5.23
N VAL A 257 20.90 -2.98 4.55
CA VAL A 257 21.55 -1.68 4.37
C VAL A 257 21.02 -0.96 3.12
N TYR A 258 20.87 0.37 3.19
CA TYR A 258 20.45 1.20 2.06
C TYR A 258 21.62 1.55 1.10
N ASP A 259 22.13 0.56 0.37
CA ASP A 259 23.21 0.72 -0.61
C ASP A 259 22.69 0.87 -2.06
N ASP A 260 23.57 0.70 -3.04
CA ASP A 260 23.27 0.84 -4.47
C ASP A 260 22.24 -0.19 -4.96
N TYR A 261 22.06 -1.33 -4.28
CA TYR A 261 20.99 -2.26 -4.61
C TYR A 261 19.62 -1.56 -4.52
N TRP A 262 19.42 -0.65 -3.56
CA TRP A 262 18.14 0.04 -3.41
C TRP A 262 17.98 1.24 -4.36
N ARG A 263 19.05 1.76 -4.94
CA ARG A 263 19.06 3.02 -5.74
C ARG A 263 18.87 2.78 -7.23
N GLN A 264 17.87 1.98 -7.58
CA GLN A 264 17.63 1.60 -8.97
C GLN A 264 16.15 1.79 -9.39
N PRO A 265 15.88 1.98 -10.69
CA PRO A 265 14.52 2.01 -11.21
C PRO A 265 13.78 0.73 -10.82
N GLY A 266 12.48 0.85 -10.58
CA GLY A 266 11.67 -0.28 -10.11
C GLY A 266 11.44 -0.29 -8.61
N ILE A 267 12.43 0.14 -7.82
CA ILE A 267 12.30 0.18 -6.35
C ILE A 267 12.65 1.53 -5.72
N CYS A 268 13.30 2.48 -6.41
CA CYS A 268 13.54 3.82 -5.87
C CYS A 268 13.43 4.90 -6.95
N ALA A 269 12.20 5.33 -7.23
CA ALA A 269 11.95 6.45 -8.14
C ALA A 269 12.45 7.80 -7.59
N GLU A 270 12.53 7.94 -6.27
CA GLU A 270 13.03 9.14 -5.58
C GLU A 270 14.41 9.56 -6.08
N HIS A 271 15.27 8.59 -6.41
CA HIS A 271 16.61 8.86 -6.95
C HIS A 271 16.59 9.48 -8.38
N PHE A 272 15.46 9.40 -9.08
CA PHE A 272 15.32 9.84 -10.47
C PHE A 272 14.43 11.08 -10.63
N TYR A 273 13.74 11.55 -9.59
CA TYR A 273 12.75 12.64 -9.68
C TYR A 273 13.26 13.90 -10.40
N ASP A 274 14.50 14.33 -10.12
CA ASP A 274 15.08 15.53 -10.74
C ASP A 274 15.26 15.40 -12.26
N THR A 275 15.38 14.18 -12.76
CA THR A 275 15.57 13.89 -14.19
C THR A 275 14.29 13.43 -14.88
N MET A 276 13.25 13.08 -14.12
CA MET A 276 12.02 12.53 -14.66
C MET A 276 11.20 13.57 -15.42
N ARG A 277 10.78 13.24 -16.64
CA ARG A 277 9.82 14.03 -17.40
C ARG A 277 8.47 14.01 -16.69
N ARG A 278 7.91 15.20 -16.46
CA ARG A 278 6.54 15.31 -15.95
C ARG A 278 5.54 14.93 -17.03
N VAL A 279 4.59 14.09 -16.66
CA VAL A 279 3.45 13.69 -17.48
C VAL A 279 2.21 13.74 -16.60
N PRO A 280 1.04 14.08 -17.15
CA PRO A 280 -0.20 14.00 -16.40
C PRO A 280 -0.32 12.65 -15.70
N ALA A 281 -0.65 12.65 -14.41
CA ALA A 281 -0.76 11.41 -13.63
C ALA A 281 -1.94 11.40 -12.64
N ILE A 282 -2.62 10.26 -12.52
CA ILE A 282 -3.46 9.97 -11.35
C ILE A 282 -2.62 9.14 -10.37
N TRP A 283 -2.50 9.63 -9.15
CA TRP A 283 -1.90 8.98 -8.00
C TRP A 283 -3.03 8.54 -7.07
N MET A 284 -3.33 7.25 -7.05
CA MET A 284 -4.36 6.71 -6.18
C MET A 284 -3.77 5.72 -5.18
N SER A 285 -4.22 5.78 -3.93
CA SER A 285 -3.97 4.77 -2.90
C SER A 285 -5.05 4.88 -1.83
N SER A 286 -4.79 4.33 -0.65
CA SER A 286 -5.76 4.21 0.42
C SER A 286 -5.09 4.27 1.78
N TRP A 287 -5.79 4.75 2.82
CA TRP A 287 -5.20 4.92 4.16
C TRP A 287 -4.73 3.62 4.82
N TYR A 288 -5.30 2.48 4.46
CA TYR A 288 -4.85 1.15 4.90
C TYR A 288 -4.06 0.39 3.82
N ASP A 289 -3.50 1.09 2.84
CA ASP A 289 -2.64 0.53 1.81
C ASP A 289 -1.15 0.64 2.20
N ALA A 290 -0.36 -0.37 1.83
CA ALA A 290 1.06 -0.39 2.14
C ALA A 290 1.90 0.65 1.36
N TYR A 291 1.29 1.38 0.41
CA TYR A 291 1.98 2.32 -0.46
C TYR A 291 1.58 3.79 -0.24
N VAL A 292 0.89 4.12 0.87
CA VAL A 292 0.51 5.51 1.23
C VAL A 292 1.70 6.46 1.10
N ARG A 293 2.85 6.14 1.73
CA ARG A 293 4.06 6.98 1.68
C ARG A 293 4.54 7.17 0.24
N SER A 294 4.56 6.10 -0.55
CA SER A 294 5.02 6.17 -1.94
C SER A 294 4.10 7.05 -2.80
N THR A 295 2.78 6.84 -2.72
CA THR A 295 1.80 7.64 -3.49
C THR A 295 1.90 9.12 -3.17
N LEU A 296 1.98 9.48 -1.88
CA LEU A 296 2.06 10.88 -1.47
C LEU A 296 3.41 11.52 -1.83
N ALA A 297 4.53 10.82 -1.66
CA ALA A 297 5.84 11.32 -2.03
C ALA A 297 5.97 11.54 -3.54
N ASN A 298 5.52 10.58 -4.35
CA ASN A 298 5.50 10.73 -5.81
C ASN A 298 4.62 11.91 -6.24
N PHE A 299 3.41 12.01 -5.69
CA PHE A 299 2.52 13.14 -5.96
C PHE A 299 3.21 14.45 -5.64
N GLN A 300 3.78 14.60 -4.44
CA GLN A 300 4.45 15.85 -4.04
C GLN A 300 5.63 16.21 -4.94
N ALA A 301 6.46 15.23 -5.32
CA ALA A 301 7.65 15.46 -6.13
C ALA A 301 7.36 15.71 -7.62
N LEU A 302 6.26 15.16 -8.15
CA LEU A 302 5.98 15.13 -9.59
C LEU A 302 4.76 15.98 -10.00
N SER A 303 4.30 16.89 -9.12
CA SER A 303 3.16 17.81 -9.37
C SER A 303 3.56 19.26 -9.65
N ASP A 304 4.84 19.53 -9.90
CA ASP A 304 5.43 20.87 -10.05
C ASP A 304 5.22 21.50 -11.44
N ASP A 305 4.70 20.77 -12.42
CA ASP A 305 4.44 21.24 -13.78
C ASP A 305 2.93 21.37 -14.08
N PRO A 306 2.38 22.60 -14.20
CA PRO A 306 0.98 22.82 -14.57
C PRO A 306 0.58 22.27 -15.94
N ALA A 307 1.53 22.08 -16.87
CA ALA A 307 1.26 21.47 -18.18
C ALA A 307 1.12 19.94 -18.09
N ALA A 308 1.53 19.33 -16.98
CA ALA A 308 1.47 17.91 -16.69
C ALA A 308 0.80 17.67 -15.32
N PRO A 309 -0.50 17.97 -15.17
CA PRO A 309 -1.16 17.98 -13.88
C PRO A 309 -1.24 16.58 -13.26
N ALA A 310 -1.02 16.55 -11.95
CA ALA A 310 -1.14 15.36 -11.13
C ALA A 310 -2.39 15.45 -10.25
N TYR A 311 -3.10 14.32 -10.11
CA TYR A 311 -4.32 14.21 -9.30
C TYR A 311 -4.11 13.17 -8.22
N LEU A 312 -4.54 13.46 -7.00
CA LEU A 312 -4.45 12.57 -5.86
C LEU A 312 -5.82 12.03 -5.48
N ILE A 313 -5.95 10.72 -5.29
CA ILE A 313 -7.15 10.05 -4.78
C ILE A 313 -6.76 9.15 -3.61
N MET A 314 -7.28 9.44 -2.41
CA MET A 314 -7.01 8.65 -1.20
C MET A 314 -8.31 8.21 -0.52
N GLY A 315 -8.61 6.91 -0.52
CA GLY A 315 -9.80 6.32 0.12
C GLY A 315 -9.49 5.55 1.42
N PRO A 316 -10.49 4.99 2.12
CA PRO A 316 -10.31 4.28 3.41
C PRO A 316 -10.30 2.73 3.29
N TRP A 317 -9.92 2.20 2.14
CA TRP A 317 -9.94 0.79 1.74
C TRP A 317 -8.64 0.01 2.06
N LEU A 318 -8.70 -1.29 1.79
CA LEU A 318 -7.52 -2.12 1.59
C LEU A 318 -6.96 -1.98 0.16
N HIS A 319 -5.77 -2.54 -0.02
CA HIS A 319 -5.05 -2.55 -1.28
C HIS A 319 -5.90 -3.06 -2.47
N GLY A 320 -6.29 -2.12 -3.36
CA GLY A 320 -7.10 -2.40 -4.55
C GLY A 320 -8.61 -2.57 -4.31
N ASP A 321 -9.11 -2.34 -3.09
CA ASP A 321 -10.50 -2.58 -2.68
C ASP A 321 -11.39 -1.32 -2.71
N ARG A 322 -11.19 -0.46 -3.71
CA ARG A 322 -11.86 0.84 -3.85
C ARG A 322 -13.38 0.82 -4.07
N ASN A 323 -13.95 -0.36 -4.26
CA ASN A 323 -15.36 -0.62 -4.55
C ASN A 323 -16.16 -1.07 -3.31
N VAL A 324 -15.48 -1.31 -2.19
CA VAL A 324 -16.12 -1.60 -0.90
C VAL A 324 -16.16 -0.37 0.00
N ARG A 325 -16.96 -0.46 1.07
CA ARG A 325 -17.15 0.63 2.04
C ARG A 325 -16.46 0.41 3.39
N TYR A 326 -15.70 -0.66 3.53
CA TYR A 326 -15.13 -1.10 4.80
C TYR A 326 -13.67 -1.53 4.62
N SER A 327 -12.91 -1.51 5.72
CA SER A 327 -11.59 -2.14 5.82
C SER A 327 -11.48 -2.83 7.17
N GLY A 328 -11.12 -4.12 7.16
CA GLY A 328 -11.22 -4.94 8.36
C GLY A 328 -12.65 -4.98 8.90
N ASP A 329 -12.78 -4.72 10.21
CA ASP A 329 -14.05 -4.77 10.94
C ASP A 329 -14.75 -3.40 11.03
N VAL A 330 -14.29 -2.42 10.25
CA VAL A 330 -14.79 -1.05 10.30
C VAL A 330 -15.38 -0.61 8.96
N ASP A 331 -16.58 -0.05 9.04
CA ASP A 331 -17.37 0.49 7.94
C ASP A 331 -17.27 2.01 7.89
N PHE A 332 -16.92 2.54 6.72
CA PHE A 332 -16.73 3.97 6.46
C PHE A 332 -17.95 4.63 5.80
N GLY A 333 -19.07 3.91 5.68
CA GLY A 333 -20.33 4.46 5.19
C GLY A 333 -20.52 4.30 3.67
N ALA A 334 -21.76 4.46 3.21
CA ALA A 334 -22.16 4.14 1.84
C ALA A 334 -21.36 4.89 0.76
N HIS A 335 -20.89 6.09 1.08
CA HIS A 335 -20.16 7.00 0.19
C HIS A 335 -18.64 6.77 0.16
N ALA A 336 -18.13 5.70 0.81
CA ALA A 336 -16.69 5.44 0.86
C ALA A 336 -16.11 4.85 -0.41
N ALA A 337 -16.92 4.20 -1.25
CA ALA A 337 -16.45 3.63 -2.53
C ALA A 337 -16.20 4.73 -3.58
N ILE A 338 -15.45 4.40 -4.63
CA ILE A 338 -15.34 5.27 -5.83
C ILE A 338 -16.64 5.29 -6.63
N ASP A 339 -17.22 4.10 -6.82
CA ASP A 339 -18.40 3.87 -7.66
C ASP A 339 -19.58 4.74 -7.20
N GLY A 340 -20.06 5.59 -8.10
CA GLY A 340 -21.15 6.55 -7.86
C GLY A 340 -20.74 7.85 -7.15
N GLU A 341 -19.53 7.93 -6.59
CA GLU A 341 -19.07 9.08 -5.79
C GLU A 341 -18.08 9.96 -6.54
N LEU A 342 -17.08 9.35 -7.21
CA LEU A 342 -16.06 10.08 -7.98
C LEU A 342 -16.25 9.91 -9.50
N ALA A 343 -16.85 8.79 -9.90
CA ALA A 343 -17.21 8.41 -11.26
C ALA A 343 -18.25 7.28 -11.18
N ASP A 344 -18.86 6.89 -12.30
CA ASP A 344 -19.74 5.70 -12.35
C ASP A 344 -19.03 4.47 -11.77
N ASP A 345 -17.77 4.28 -12.18
CA ASP A 345 -16.84 3.30 -11.65
C ASP A 345 -15.38 3.70 -11.98
N TRP A 346 -14.43 2.91 -11.50
CA TRP A 346 -13.00 3.10 -11.76
C TRP A 346 -12.61 3.02 -13.24
N LEU A 347 -13.37 2.29 -14.06
CA LEU A 347 -13.11 2.11 -15.48
C LEU A 347 -13.52 3.36 -16.26
N ALA A 348 -14.68 3.93 -15.94
CA ALA A 348 -15.16 5.21 -16.44
C ALA A 348 -14.24 6.37 -16.06
N LEU A 349 -13.72 6.38 -14.82
CA LEU A 349 -12.76 7.39 -14.38
C LEU A 349 -11.50 7.39 -15.25
N ARG A 350 -10.89 6.22 -15.48
CA ARG A 350 -9.72 6.11 -16.37
C ARG A 350 -10.05 6.39 -17.84
N ALA A 351 -11.24 6.04 -18.31
CA ALA A 351 -11.66 6.38 -19.67
C ALA A 351 -11.65 7.90 -19.89
N ARG A 352 -12.27 8.65 -18.98
CA ARG A 352 -12.26 10.13 -19.02
C ARG A 352 -10.84 10.68 -18.97
N TRP A 353 -9.99 10.10 -18.13
CA TRP A 353 -8.58 10.47 -18.02
C TRP A 353 -7.83 10.30 -19.34
N PHE A 354 -7.93 9.12 -19.96
CA PHE A 354 -7.27 8.85 -21.23
C PHE A 354 -7.86 9.68 -22.37
N ASP A 355 -9.17 9.90 -22.40
CA ASP A 355 -9.80 10.75 -23.43
C ASP A 355 -9.25 12.18 -23.37
N ARG A 356 -8.94 12.70 -22.17
CA ARG A 356 -8.35 14.04 -22.01
C ARG A 356 -6.91 14.14 -22.50
N TRP A 357 -6.08 13.13 -22.22
CA TRP A 357 -4.63 13.24 -22.40
C TRP A 357 -4.08 12.54 -23.64
N LEU A 358 -4.80 11.54 -24.15
CA LEU A 358 -4.41 10.80 -25.34
C LEU A 358 -5.18 11.23 -26.60
N LYS A 359 -6.33 11.90 -26.47
CA LYS A 359 -7.14 12.36 -27.61
C LYS A 359 -7.31 13.88 -27.61
N PRO A 360 -6.36 14.65 -28.17
CA PRO A 360 -6.44 16.11 -28.22
C PRO A 360 -7.74 16.66 -28.84
N ALA A 361 -8.30 15.97 -29.85
CA ALA A 361 -9.55 16.38 -30.50
C ALA A 361 -10.80 16.17 -29.61
N THR A 362 -10.77 15.20 -28.70
CA THR A 362 -11.85 14.93 -27.74
C THR A 362 -11.71 15.80 -26.48
N ALA A 363 -10.47 16.12 -26.08
CA ALA A 363 -10.16 16.91 -24.91
C ALA A 363 -10.87 18.28 -24.88
N ALA A 364 -11.01 18.95 -26.03
CA ALA A 364 -11.68 20.25 -26.14
C ALA A 364 -13.21 20.19 -25.95
N ALA A 365 -13.82 19.00 -26.04
CA ALA A 365 -15.26 18.78 -25.93
C ALA A 365 -15.68 18.13 -24.59
N LEU A 366 -14.75 17.72 -23.74
CA LEU A 366 -15.05 17.11 -22.44
C LEU A 366 -15.53 18.18 -21.45
N THR A 367 -16.77 18.04 -20.98
CA THR A 367 -17.33 18.81 -19.87
C THR A 367 -17.81 17.88 -18.76
N PRO A 368 -17.40 18.07 -17.48
CA PRO A 368 -16.49 19.11 -16.99
C PRO A 368 -15.02 18.84 -17.35
N ASP A 369 -14.24 19.92 -17.51
CA ASP A 369 -12.79 19.84 -17.72
C ASP A 369 -12.13 19.26 -16.47
N ILE A 370 -11.34 18.19 -16.63
CA ILE A 370 -10.57 17.59 -15.54
C ILE A 370 -9.64 18.63 -14.91
N ALA A 371 -9.17 19.63 -15.66
CA ALA A 371 -8.37 20.75 -15.12
C ALA A 371 -9.11 21.66 -14.14
N ALA A 372 -10.45 21.62 -14.12
CA ALA A 372 -11.29 22.34 -13.15
C ALA A 372 -11.66 21.48 -11.93
N GLU A 373 -11.28 20.20 -11.91
CA GLU A 373 -11.50 19.30 -10.78
C GLU A 373 -10.46 19.55 -9.68
N PRO A 374 -10.79 19.31 -8.40
CA PRO A 374 -9.83 19.46 -7.32
C PRO A 374 -8.63 18.51 -7.52
N VAL A 375 -7.43 19.04 -7.29
CA VAL A 375 -6.16 18.32 -7.38
C VAL A 375 -6.12 17.11 -6.46
N ALA A 376 -6.66 17.24 -5.23
CA ALA A 376 -6.71 16.17 -4.26
C ALA A 376 -8.15 15.84 -3.87
N ARG A 377 -8.51 14.56 -3.97
CA ARG A 377 -9.76 13.96 -3.49
C ARG A 377 -9.44 12.99 -2.38
N ILE A 378 -9.91 13.31 -1.18
CA ILE A 378 -9.51 12.62 0.04
C ILE A 378 -10.76 12.17 0.77
N PHE A 379 -10.81 10.92 1.16
CA PHE A 379 -11.82 10.44 2.08
C PHE A 379 -11.36 10.70 3.51
N VAL A 380 -12.09 11.52 4.24
CA VAL A 380 -11.85 11.76 5.67
C VAL A 380 -12.70 10.78 6.46
N MET A 381 -12.04 9.91 7.21
CA MET A 381 -12.67 8.93 8.09
C MET A 381 -13.26 9.60 9.34
N GLY A 382 -14.31 9.02 9.92
CA GLY A 382 -14.90 9.45 11.19
C GLY A 382 -16.24 10.17 11.05
N GLY A 383 -16.87 10.49 12.18
CA GLY A 383 -18.19 11.14 12.25
C GLY A 383 -19.39 10.19 12.15
N GLY A 384 -19.15 8.87 12.09
CA GLY A 384 -20.18 7.83 12.21
C GLY A 384 -20.67 7.62 13.64
N SER A 385 -21.58 6.67 13.81
CA SER A 385 -22.22 6.41 15.11
C SER A 385 -21.34 5.66 16.12
N GLY A 386 -20.25 5.02 15.67
CA GLY A 386 -19.45 4.11 16.50
C GLY A 386 -20.18 2.83 16.91
N ARG A 387 -21.40 2.61 16.42
CA ARG A 387 -22.24 1.45 16.70
C ARG A 387 -21.98 0.32 15.70
N ARG A 388 -22.36 -0.90 16.05
CA ARG A 388 -22.29 -2.06 15.18
C ARG A 388 -23.42 -1.99 14.14
N ASN A 389 -23.09 -2.17 12.87
CA ASN A 389 -24.07 -2.24 11.79
C ASN A 389 -24.65 -3.66 11.62
N ALA A 390 -25.58 -3.83 10.68
CA ALA A 390 -26.24 -5.11 10.41
C ALA A 390 -25.26 -6.22 9.96
N GLU A 391 -24.13 -5.84 9.36
CA GLU A 391 -23.07 -6.75 8.94
C GLU A 391 -22.04 -7.05 10.05
N GLY A 392 -22.26 -6.55 11.26
CA GLY A 392 -21.40 -6.80 12.41
C GLY A 392 -20.18 -5.88 12.53
N ARG A 393 -20.01 -4.91 11.62
CA ARG A 393 -18.87 -3.97 11.59
C ARG A 393 -19.13 -2.70 12.40
N MET A 394 -18.08 -2.07 12.90
CA MET A 394 -18.15 -0.76 13.57
C MET A 394 -18.40 0.34 12.53
N SER A 395 -19.45 1.15 12.71
CA SER A 395 -19.82 2.26 11.82
C SER A 395 -19.02 3.52 12.16
N HIS A 396 -17.84 3.65 11.55
CA HIS A 396 -16.95 4.79 11.76
C HIS A 396 -17.30 5.99 10.88
N GLY A 397 -17.86 5.73 9.70
CA GLY A 397 -18.30 6.78 8.77
C GLY A 397 -17.14 7.56 8.13
N GLY A 398 -17.51 8.66 7.47
CA GLY A 398 -16.60 9.56 6.79
C GLY A 398 -17.23 10.19 5.56
N ARG A 399 -16.46 11.00 4.85
CA ARG A 399 -16.88 11.65 3.59
C ARG A 399 -15.72 12.04 2.70
N TRP A 400 -15.99 12.16 1.41
CA TRP A 400 -15.06 12.76 0.45
C TRP A 400 -14.98 14.28 0.60
N ILE A 401 -13.76 14.81 0.47
CA ILE A 401 -13.46 16.23 0.35
C ILE A 401 -12.65 16.49 -0.92
N GLY A 402 -12.77 17.72 -1.44
CA GLY A 402 -11.94 18.24 -2.52
C GLY A 402 -10.98 19.30 -2.00
N SER A 403 -9.70 19.23 -2.38
CA SER A 403 -8.68 20.21 -2.02
C SER A 403 -7.83 20.60 -3.24
N PRO A 404 -7.39 21.86 -3.35
CA PRO A 404 -6.46 22.30 -4.40
C PRO A 404 -5.02 21.80 -4.18
N ALA A 405 -4.70 21.24 -3.01
CA ALA A 405 -3.37 20.77 -2.67
C ALA A 405 -3.37 19.65 -1.62
N TRP A 406 -2.26 18.91 -1.56
CA TRP A 406 -1.89 18.04 -0.46
C TRP A 406 -0.47 18.38 0.03
N PRO A 407 -0.22 18.51 1.36
CA PRO A 407 -1.19 18.50 2.46
C PRO A 407 -2.26 19.60 2.34
N LEU A 408 -3.33 19.50 3.12
CA LEU A 408 -4.43 20.47 3.03
C LEU A 408 -3.93 21.87 3.40
N PRO A 409 -4.30 22.93 2.65
CA PRO A 409 -3.91 24.29 3.02
C PRO A 409 -4.36 24.64 4.45
N GLY A 410 -3.46 25.25 5.22
CA GLY A 410 -3.71 25.63 6.62
C GLY A 410 -3.66 24.50 7.64
N THR A 411 -3.17 23.32 7.26
CA THR A 411 -2.79 22.25 8.21
C THR A 411 -1.75 22.80 9.19
N GLN A 412 -1.95 22.55 10.48
CA GLN A 412 -1.04 22.95 11.55
C GLN A 412 -0.40 21.72 12.18
N GLU A 413 0.93 21.63 12.15
CA GLU A 413 1.65 20.61 12.89
C GLU A 413 1.61 20.92 14.38
N ARG A 414 0.97 20.06 15.16
CA ARG A 414 0.85 20.21 16.62
C ARG A 414 1.55 19.06 17.34
N PRO A 415 2.52 19.35 18.23
CA PRO A 415 3.13 18.33 19.06
C PRO A 415 2.18 17.91 20.18
N PHE A 416 2.11 16.61 20.42
CA PHE A 416 1.54 16.00 21.61
C PHE A 416 2.64 15.19 22.30
N TYR A 417 3.03 15.64 23.49
CA TYR A 417 4.07 15.06 24.32
C TYR A 417 3.58 13.82 25.04
N LEU A 418 4.41 12.77 25.02
CA LEU A 418 4.20 11.56 25.80
C LEU A 418 4.68 11.83 27.24
N CYS A 419 3.89 11.46 28.23
CA CYS A 419 4.19 11.66 29.64
C CYS A 419 4.33 10.31 30.37
N ALA A 420 5.22 10.24 31.36
CA ALA A 420 5.51 9.00 32.11
C ALA A 420 4.29 8.40 32.87
N ASP A 421 3.24 9.19 33.09
CA ASP A 421 1.97 8.77 33.69
C ASP A 421 0.96 8.20 32.67
N GLY A 422 1.36 8.05 31.40
CA GLY A 422 0.50 7.55 30.31
C GLY A 422 -0.39 8.61 29.68
N ARG A 423 -0.20 9.89 30.03
CA ARG A 423 -0.91 10.99 29.37
C ARG A 423 -0.26 11.36 28.05
N LEU A 424 -1.08 11.69 27.05
CA LEU A 424 -0.69 12.36 25.82
C LEU A 424 -1.16 13.82 25.91
N SER A 425 -0.23 14.78 25.90
CA SER A 425 -0.52 16.19 26.22
C SER A 425 -0.05 17.14 25.12
N ASP A 426 -0.89 18.08 24.72
CA ASP A 426 -0.53 19.19 23.84
C ASP A 426 -0.02 20.44 24.59
N ASP A 427 0.17 20.34 25.91
CA ASP A 427 0.72 21.40 26.75
C ASP A 427 2.26 21.41 26.65
N PRO A 428 2.89 22.50 26.15
CA PRO A 428 4.34 22.62 26.08
C PRO A 428 5.05 22.48 27.44
N ALA A 429 4.37 22.68 28.57
CA ALA A 429 4.94 22.45 29.90
C ALA A 429 5.35 20.98 30.12
N ALA A 430 4.71 20.02 29.43
CA ALA A 430 5.10 18.61 29.47
C ALA A 430 6.53 18.40 28.96
N ALA A 431 6.95 19.15 27.94
CA ALA A 431 8.31 19.11 27.41
C ALA A 431 9.35 19.70 28.37
N GLN A 432 8.92 20.51 29.33
CA GLN A 432 9.78 21.20 30.31
C GLN A 432 9.77 20.52 31.69
N ALA A 433 8.97 19.47 31.86
CA ALA A 433 8.92 18.69 33.09
C ALA A 433 10.28 18.06 33.42
N GLN A 434 10.45 17.63 34.68
CA GLN A 434 11.66 16.94 35.09
C GLN A 434 11.90 15.68 34.22
N PRO A 435 13.14 15.47 33.73
CA PRO A 435 13.45 14.30 32.91
C PRO A 435 13.12 13.00 33.63
N THR A 436 12.44 12.09 32.94
CA THR A 436 12.04 10.78 33.48
C THR A 436 11.94 9.75 32.34
N SER A 437 11.79 8.47 32.68
CA SER A 437 11.62 7.40 31.69
C SER A 437 10.72 6.29 32.20
N VAL A 438 10.14 5.55 31.24
CA VAL A 438 9.41 4.30 31.50
C VAL A 438 10.14 3.17 30.78
N ALA A 439 10.36 2.06 31.48
CA ALA A 439 11.05 0.88 30.97
C ALA A 439 10.07 -0.28 30.75
N TYR A 440 10.33 -1.09 29.73
CA TYR A 440 9.62 -2.35 29.47
C TYR A 440 10.57 -3.38 28.89
N ALA A 441 10.23 -4.66 29.03
CA ALA A 441 11.01 -5.76 28.48
C ALA A 441 10.39 -6.23 27.15
N PHE A 442 11.20 -6.27 26.10
CA PHE A 442 10.83 -6.85 24.81
C PHE A 442 11.48 -8.23 24.65
N ASP A 443 10.64 -9.26 24.52
CA ASP A 443 11.06 -10.63 24.26
C ASP A 443 10.76 -11.02 22.80
N PRO A 444 11.79 -11.24 21.95
CA PRO A 444 11.60 -11.69 20.57
C PRO A 444 10.81 -13.00 20.41
N ALA A 445 10.72 -13.83 21.46
CA ALA A 445 9.91 -15.04 21.45
C ALA A 445 8.42 -14.79 21.72
N ARG A 446 8.05 -13.55 22.09
CA ARG A 446 6.67 -13.11 22.39
C ARG A 446 6.37 -11.74 21.77
N PRO A 447 6.59 -11.54 20.46
CA PRO A 447 6.36 -10.24 19.84
C PRO A 447 4.88 -9.84 19.94
N VAL A 448 4.62 -8.52 19.89
CA VAL A 448 3.28 -7.97 19.79
C VAL A 448 2.69 -8.38 18.42
N PRO A 449 1.50 -9.01 18.40
CA PRO A 449 0.90 -9.47 17.16
C PRO A 449 0.40 -8.29 16.31
N THR A 450 0.50 -8.44 15.00
CA THR A 450 -0.11 -7.52 14.03
C THR A 450 -1.63 -7.68 14.04
N ILE A 451 -2.32 -6.56 14.26
CA ILE A 451 -3.78 -6.45 14.25
C ILE A 451 -4.14 -5.28 13.34
N GLY A 452 -4.40 -5.57 12.08
CA GLY A 452 -4.66 -4.57 11.06
C GLY A 452 -3.42 -3.75 10.67
N GLY A 453 -3.69 -2.56 10.17
CA GLY A 453 -2.70 -1.60 9.70
C GLY A 453 -2.70 -1.47 8.19
N ALA A 454 -1.74 -0.70 7.69
CA ALA A 454 -1.58 -0.42 6.28
C ALA A 454 -0.84 -1.56 5.57
N LEU A 455 -1.56 -2.63 5.19
CA LEU A 455 -0.97 -3.88 4.72
C LEU A 455 -1.53 -4.33 3.37
N THR A 456 -0.73 -5.11 2.66
CA THR A 456 -1.16 -5.83 1.45
C THR A 456 -0.53 -7.22 1.44
N SER A 457 -1.12 -8.15 0.70
CA SER A 457 -0.55 -9.46 0.40
C SER A 457 -0.19 -10.33 1.63
N GLY A 458 -0.70 -10.05 2.84
CA GLY A 458 -0.40 -10.81 4.05
C GLY A 458 -1.13 -12.14 4.18
N ALA A 459 -2.21 -12.33 3.42
CA ALA A 459 -3.01 -13.56 3.46
C ALA A 459 -2.18 -14.80 3.04
N PRO A 460 -2.38 -15.96 3.69
CA PRO A 460 -3.39 -16.25 4.73
C PRO A 460 -2.89 -16.04 6.18
N VAL A 461 -1.75 -15.37 6.37
CA VAL A 461 -1.11 -15.26 7.68
C VAL A 461 -1.68 -14.07 8.46
N PHE A 462 -1.77 -12.90 7.82
CA PHE A 462 -2.21 -11.67 8.46
C PHE A 462 -2.95 -10.76 7.47
N ASP A 463 -3.82 -9.91 7.99
CA ASP A 463 -4.70 -9.07 7.20
C ASP A 463 -4.57 -7.59 7.62
N GLY A 464 -4.68 -6.69 6.64
CA GLY A 464 -4.68 -5.24 6.85
C GLY A 464 -6.06 -4.69 7.19
N GLY A 465 -6.09 -3.41 7.55
CA GLY A 465 -7.32 -2.66 7.76
C GLY A 465 -7.48 -2.13 9.17
N ALA A 466 -8.68 -1.63 9.45
CA ALA A 466 -9.06 -1.09 10.74
C ALA A 466 -9.68 -2.19 11.60
N PHE A 467 -9.14 -2.35 12.81
CA PHE A 467 -9.60 -3.34 13.78
C PHE A 467 -9.51 -2.78 15.19
N ASP A 468 -10.33 -3.34 16.08
CA ASP A 468 -10.15 -3.15 17.50
C ASP A 468 -8.81 -3.76 17.92
N GLN A 469 -7.99 -3.02 18.66
CA GLN A 469 -6.67 -3.45 19.11
C GLN A 469 -6.75 -4.44 20.28
N ARG A 470 -7.45 -5.56 20.04
CA ARG A 470 -7.63 -6.70 20.94
C ARG A 470 -7.22 -7.99 20.26
N GLU A 471 -6.59 -8.88 21.02
CA GLU A 471 -6.17 -10.19 20.54
C GLU A 471 -7.39 -11.09 20.29
N LEU A 472 -8.00 -10.98 19.11
CA LEU A 472 -9.14 -11.81 18.69
C LEU A 472 -8.68 -13.06 17.92
N PRO A 473 -9.52 -14.12 17.86
CA PRO A 473 -9.24 -15.27 17.01
C PRO A 473 -9.06 -14.85 15.55
N GLY A 474 -8.03 -15.39 14.88
CA GLY A 474 -7.77 -15.15 13.46
C GLY A 474 -6.44 -14.46 13.19
N PHE A 475 -6.02 -13.56 14.08
CA PHE A 475 -4.72 -12.89 14.01
C PHE A 475 -3.58 -13.86 14.34
N PHE A 476 -2.47 -13.74 13.61
CA PHE A 476 -1.31 -14.58 13.82
C PHE A 476 -0.53 -14.15 15.07
N GLY A 477 -0.04 -15.13 15.84
CA GLY A 477 0.81 -14.87 16.99
C GLY A 477 0.09 -14.42 18.27
N VAL A 478 -1.25 -14.28 18.25
CA VAL A 478 -2.04 -14.00 19.47
C VAL A 478 -1.93 -15.13 20.49
N ARG A 479 -1.88 -14.76 21.76
CA ARG A 479 -1.74 -15.72 22.89
C ARG A 479 -2.77 -15.46 23.98
N GLU A 480 -3.17 -14.21 24.19
CA GLU A 480 -4.06 -13.80 25.28
C GLU A 480 -5.44 -13.42 24.71
N LEU A 481 -6.20 -14.42 24.26
CA LEU A 481 -7.46 -14.21 23.54
C LEU A 481 -8.45 -13.32 24.32
N GLY A 482 -8.93 -12.28 23.65
CA GLY A 482 -9.89 -11.29 24.18
C GLY A 482 -9.25 -10.09 24.88
N MET A 483 -7.95 -10.14 25.20
CA MET A 483 -7.28 -9.04 25.89
C MET A 483 -6.89 -7.91 24.92
N PRO A 484 -7.00 -6.63 25.32
CA PRO A 484 -6.48 -5.52 24.53
C PRO A 484 -4.96 -5.56 24.49
N LEU A 485 -4.36 -5.14 23.38
CA LEU A 485 -2.89 -4.96 23.29
C LEU A 485 -2.38 -3.99 24.36
N ALA A 486 -3.22 -3.04 24.78
CA ALA A 486 -3.01 -2.11 25.89
C ALA A 486 -2.65 -2.80 27.23
N ALA A 487 -3.09 -4.05 27.43
CA ALA A 487 -2.86 -4.78 28.67
C ALA A 487 -1.53 -5.53 28.67
N ARG A 488 -0.82 -5.56 27.54
CA ARG A 488 0.49 -6.21 27.47
C ARG A 488 1.56 -5.35 28.16
N PRO A 489 2.48 -5.97 28.92
CA PRO A 489 3.53 -5.24 29.62
C PRO A 489 4.59 -4.62 28.70
N ASP A 490 4.64 -5.03 27.42
CA ASP A 490 5.55 -4.53 26.39
C ASP A 490 4.88 -3.54 25.43
N VAL A 491 3.70 -3.02 25.79
CA VAL A 491 2.98 -1.95 25.06
C VAL A 491 2.78 -0.77 26.00
N LEU A 492 3.52 0.31 25.77
CA LEU A 492 3.33 1.57 26.49
C LEU A 492 2.18 2.36 25.87
N VAL A 493 1.23 2.79 26.70
CA VAL A 493 0.01 3.47 26.25
C VAL A 493 0.05 4.95 26.66
N PHE A 494 -0.11 5.84 25.68
CA PHE A 494 -0.23 7.28 25.91
C PHE A 494 -1.51 7.79 25.28
N GLN A 495 -2.38 8.45 26.05
CA GLN A 495 -3.65 8.95 25.50
C GLN A 495 -4.10 10.27 26.11
N THR A 496 -4.89 11.01 25.33
CA THR A 496 -5.54 12.24 25.79
C THR A 496 -6.67 11.91 26.78
N PRO A 497 -7.14 12.89 27.57
CA PRO A 497 -8.52 12.90 28.06
C PRO A 497 -9.52 12.71 26.90
N PRO A 498 -10.79 12.35 27.19
CA PRO A 498 -11.83 12.42 26.16
C PRO A 498 -11.85 13.83 25.58
N LEU A 499 -11.84 13.93 24.26
CA LEU A 499 -11.84 15.22 23.57
C LEU A 499 -13.14 15.97 23.88
N ASP A 500 -13.04 17.26 24.15
CA ASP A 500 -14.18 18.14 24.43
C ASP A 500 -14.84 18.69 23.15
N HIS A 501 -14.11 18.66 22.03
CA HIS A 501 -14.54 18.98 20.67
C HIS A 501 -13.96 17.98 19.65
N ASP A 502 -14.48 18.01 18.43
CA ASP A 502 -13.96 17.19 17.34
C ASP A 502 -12.58 17.70 16.89
N LEU A 503 -11.67 16.79 16.56
CA LEU A 503 -10.34 17.13 16.08
C LEU A 503 -10.02 16.35 14.79
N ALA A 504 -9.65 17.04 13.73
CA ALA A 504 -9.26 16.39 12.48
C ALA A 504 -7.74 16.30 12.36
N VAL A 505 -7.24 15.07 12.18
CA VAL A 505 -5.83 14.74 11.90
C VAL A 505 -5.74 14.27 10.46
N ILE A 506 -5.17 15.12 9.59
CA ILE A 506 -5.11 14.87 8.15
C ILE A 506 -3.73 15.24 7.60
N GLY A 507 -2.91 14.23 7.29
CA GLY A 507 -1.58 14.44 6.74
C GLY A 507 -0.53 13.44 7.24
N PRO A 508 0.76 13.70 6.93
CA PRO A 508 1.89 12.95 7.46
C PRO A 508 2.01 13.04 8.99
N ILE A 509 2.37 11.94 9.64
CA ILE A 509 2.55 11.83 11.09
C ILE A 509 4.01 11.52 11.38
N ARG A 510 4.57 12.13 12.43
CA ARG A 510 5.94 11.85 12.89
C ARG A 510 5.93 11.57 14.39
N VAL A 511 6.61 10.52 14.83
CA VAL A 511 6.76 10.18 16.25
C VAL A 511 8.23 10.26 16.60
N ARG A 512 8.60 11.27 17.38
CA ARG A 512 9.96 11.50 17.85
C ARG A 512 10.10 10.90 19.23
N LEU A 513 10.97 9.92 19.38
CA LEU A 513 11.21 9.23 20.65
C LEU A 513 12.65 9.43 21.10
N TRP A 514 12.82 9.68 22.39
CA TRP A 514 14.09 9.59 23.08
C TRP A 514 14.16 8.23 23.74
N ILE A 515 15.06 7.37 23.27
CA ILE A 515 15.10 5.96 23.64
C ILE A 515 16.44 5.54 24.21
N SER A 516 16.45 4.49 25.01
CA SER A 516 17.67 3.76 25.37
C SER A 516 17.35 2.28 25.51
N SER A 517 18.34 1.42 25.30
CA SER A 517 18.22 -0.03 25.50
C SER A 517 19.45 -0.58 26.22
N ASP A 518 19.34 -1.75 26.83
CA ASP A 518 20.49 -2.55 27.28
C ASP A 518 21.04 -3.47 26.17
N ALA A 519 20.32 -3.57 25.05
CA ALA A 519 20.67 -4.36 23.89
C ALA A 519 21.45 -3.52 22.85
N PRO A 520 22.36 -4.14 22.08
CA PRO A 520 23.10 -3.48 21.00
C PRO A 520 22.22 -3.09 19.79
N ASP A 521 21.01 -3.63 19.70
CA ASP A 521 20.00 -3.26 18.71
C ASP A 521 18.61 -3.64 19.26
N THR A 522 17.56 -3.03 18.75
CA THR A 522 16.15 -3.32 19.02
C THR A 522 15.31 -2.56 17.99
N ASP A 523 14.01 -2.82 17.92
CA ASP A 523 13.08 -1.95 17.20
C ASP A 523 12.25 -1.12 18.20
N PHE A 524 11.69 0.00 17.72
CA PHE A 524 10.59 0.72 18.37
C PHE A 524 9.46 0.90 17.35
N THR A 525 8.23 0.62 17.76
CA THR A 525 7.01 0.82 16.98
C THR A 525 6.16 1.93 17.57
N ALA A 526 5.40 2.61 16.72
CA ALA A 526 4.39 3.57 17.14
C ALA A 526 3.10 3.36 16.34
N LYS A 527 1.96 3.28 17.05
CA LYS A 527 0.63 3.10 16.44
C LYS A 527 -0.32 4.18 16.90
N LEU A 528 -0.91 4.91 15.96
CA LEU A 528 -1.95 5.91 16.23
C LEU A 528 -3.32 5.22 16.24
N ILE A 529 -4.10 5.48 17.28
CA ILE A 529 -5.36 4.82 17.56
C ILE A 529 -6.43 5.87 17.87
N ASP A 530 -7.61 5.69 17.28
CA ASP A 530 -8.84 6.37 17.64
C ASP A 530 -9.62 5.52 18.65
N VAL A 531 -9.72 5.99 19.90
CA VAL A 531 -10.42 5.28 20.96
C VAL A 531 -11.85 5.80 21.05
N CYS A 532 -12.78 5.05 20.46
CA CYS A 532 -14.21 5.29 20.58
C CYS A 532 -14.68 4.98 22.01
N PRO A 533 -15.54 5.81 22.61
CA PRO A 533 -16.03 5.60 23.96
C PRO A 533 -16.92 4.34 24.05
N PRO A 534 -17.04 3.73 25.26
CA PRO A 534 -17.99 2.67 25.53
C PRO A 534 -19.41 2.96 25.04
N ASN A 535 -20.05 1.95 24.46
CA ASN A 535 -21.45 1.97 24.07
C ASN A 535 -22.06 0.55 24.20
N GLU A 536 -23.35 0.39 23.88
CA GLU A 536 -24.04 -0.89 24.08
C GLU A 536 -23.49 -2.04 23.22
N ASP A 537 -22.86 -1.74 22.06
CA ASP A 537 -22.28 -2.77 21.18
C ASP A 537 -20.81 -3.06 21.50
N TYR A 538 -20.14 -2.09 22.13
CA TYR A 538 -18.73 -2.11 22.54
C TYR A 538 -18.60 -1.57 23.97
N PRO A 539 -18.92 -2.38 25.00
CA PRO A 539 -19.01 -1.91 26.40
C PRO A 539 -17.68 -1.46 27.00
N ASP A 540 -16.56 -1.89 26.42
CA ASP A 540 -15.21 -1.48 26.81
C ASP A 540 -14.66 -0.36 25.89
N GLY A 541 -15.48 0.16 24.97
CA GLY A 541 -15.04 1.01 23.86
C GLY A 541 -14.38 0.22 22.73
N TYR A 542 -13.97 0.93 21.69
CA TYR A 542 -13.33 0.36 20.49
C TYR A 542 -12.03 1.11 20.21
N ALA A 543 -10.89 0.43 20.24
CA ALA A 543 -9.59 1.03 19.97
C ALA A 543 -9.22 0.78 18.51
N MET A 544 -9.63 1.66 17.60
CA MET A 544 -9.41 1.49 16.17
C MET A 544 -8.00 1.96 15.78
N ASN A 545 -7.16 1.09 15.22
CA ASN A 545 -5.90 1.53 14.62
C ASN A 545 -6.15 2.39 13.38
N LEU A 546 -5.41 3.49 13.25
CA LEU A 546 -5.43 4.35 12.06
C LEU A 546 -4.19 4.13 11.19
N THR A 547 -3.02 4.03 11.80
CA THR A 547 -1.73 3.87 11.13
C THR A 547 -0.67 3.43 12.12
N ASP A 548 0.40 2.84 11.62
CA ASP A 548 1.55 2.41 12.42
C ASP A 548 2.86 2.55 11.64
N GLY A 549 3.95 2.57 12.40
CA GLY A 549 5.30 2.54 11.87
C GLY A 549 6.28 1.88 12.84
N ILE A 550 7.50 1.66 12.35
CA ILE A 550 8.60 1.02 13.06
C ILE A 550 9.90 1.77 12.75
N PHE A 551 10.86 1.69 13.67
CA PHE A 551 12.24 2.12 13.46
C PHE A 551 13.19 1.10 14.08
N ARG A 552 14.17 0.62 13.29
CA ARG A 552 15.20 -0.32 13.70
C ARG A 552 16.47 0.40 14.12
N CYS A 553 16.86 0.25 15.38
CA CYS A 553 17.80 1.14 16.05
C CYS A 553 19.24 1.05 15.55
N ARG A 554 19.67 -0.03 14.89
CA ARG A 554 20.99 -0.05 14.23
C ARG A 554 21.15 1.06 13.19
N PHE A 555 20.05 1.61 12.67
CA PHE A 555 20.06 2.70 11.69
C PHE A 555 19.87 4.09 12.32
N HIS A 556 20.00 4.23 13.65
CA HIS A 556 19.83 5.52 14.35
C HIS A 556 20.73 6.66 13.81
N ALA A 557 21.88 6.33 13.23
CA ALA A 557 22.83 7.30 12.70
C ALA A 557 22.89 7.34 11.17
N SER A 558 22.65 6.21 10.49
CA SER A 558 22.75 6.08 9.04
C SER A 558 22.00 4.84 8.56
N TRP A 559 21.30 4.96 7.43
CA TRP A 559 20.71 3.84 6.70
C TRP A 559 21.77 3.02 5.92
N GLU A 560 22.93 3.62 5.63
CA GLU A 560 24.02 3.01 4.84
C GLU A 560 25.08 2.33 5.73
N ALA A 561 25.22 2.78 6.97
CA ALA A 561 26.26 2.33 7.88
C ALA A 561 25.64 2.02 9.25
N PRO A 562 25.13 0.80 9.47
CA PRO A 562 24.50 0.45 10.73
C PRO A 562 25.51 0.50 11.88
N ALA A 563 25.06 1.02 13.02
CA ALA A 563 25.84 1.14 14.25
C ALA A 563 25.05 0.63 15.46
N THR A 564 25.71 -0.13 16.33
CA THR A 564 25.07 -0.66 17.54
C THR A 564 24.75 0.43 18.55
N LEU A 565 23.69 0.23 19.33
CA LEU A 565 23.41 1.03 20.51
C LEU A 565 24.41 0.73 21.63
N GLU A 566 24.95 1.78 22.25
CA GLU A 566 25.60 1.72 23.55
C GLU A 566 24.56 1.51 24.68
N PRO A 567 24.74 0.52 25.57
CA PRO A 567 23.81 0.25 26.65
C PRO A 567 23.54 1.47 27.55
N GLY A 568 22.26 1.84 27.69
CA GLY A 568 21.81 2.94 28.54
C GLY A 568 22.03 4.35 27.97
N ARG A 569 22.75 4.51 26.85
CA ARG A 569 22.85 5.79 26.14
C ARG A 569 21.50 6.16 25.55
N VAL A 570 21.15 7.45 25.63
CA VAL A 570 19.90 7.99 25.06
C VAL A 570 20.13 8.40 23.61
N TYR A 571 19.22 8.01 22.72
CA TYR A 571 19.20 8.32 21.30
C TYR A 571 17.87 8.97 20.93
N GLU A 572 17.90 9.95 20.02
CA GLU A 572 16.70 10.42 19.34
C GLU A 572 16.47 9.56 18.10
N ILE A 573 15.25 9.06 17.93
CA ILE A 573 14.80 8.38 16.72
C ILE A 573 13.48 8.99 16.26
N GLU A 574 13.20 8.90 14.96
CA GLU A 574 11.93 9.33 14.37
C GLU A 574 11.27 8.15 13.67
N ILE A 575 10.09 7.77 14.14
CA ILE A 575 9.24 6.78 13.50
C ILE A 575 8.25 7.53 12.60
N GLU A 576 8.11 7.07 11.36
CA GLU A 576 7.13 7.58 10.39
C GLU A 576 5.98 6.57 10.21
N PRO A 577 4.90 6.65 11.01
CA PRO A 577 3.63 6.05 10.62
C PRO A 577 3.15 6.67 9.30
N PHE A 578 2.48 5.88 8.46
CA PHE A 578 1.93 6.41 7.22
C PHE A 578 0.86 7.49 7.49
N ALA A 579 0.74 8.44 6.56
CA ALA A 579 -0.25 9.50 6.64
C ALA A 579 -1.68 8.95 6.76
N THR A 580 -2.56 9.70 7.41
CA THR A 580 -3.97 9.34 7.55
C THR A 580 -4.87 10.57 7.38
N ALA A 581 -6.18 10.35 7.32
CA ALA A 581 -7.20 11.39 7.32
C ALA A 581 -8.38 10.95 8.21
N ASN A 582 -8.36 11.37 9.48
CA ASN A 582 -9.38 10.97 10.47
C ASN A 582 -9.89 12.18 11.28
N ARG A 583 -11.21 12.24 11.47
CA ARG A 583 -11.89 13.09 12.45
C ARG A 583 -12.09 12.28 13.73
N PHE A 584 -11.34 12.59 14.77
CA PHE A 584 -11.60 12.12 16.12
C PHE A 584 -12.81 12.87 16.65
N ALA A 585 -13.91 12.17 16.91
CA ALA A 585 -15.12 12.80 17.39
C ALA A 585 -15.00 13.20 18.87
N ARG A 586 -15.76 14.20 19.29
CA ARG A 586 -15.92 14.59 20.69
C ARG A 586 -16.24 13.36 21.54
N GLY A 587 -15.54 13.23 22.67
CA GLY A 587 -15.63 12.08 23.57
C GLY A 587 -14.69 10.92 23.21
N HIS A 588 -14.14 10.88 22.00
CA HIS A 588 -13.06 9.95 21.66
C HIS A 588 -11.75 10.37 22.34
N ARG A 589 -10.72 9.52 22.24
CA ARG A 589 -9.35 9.86 22.65
C ARG A 589 -8.39 9.61 21.50
N ILE A 590 -7.37 10.45 21.44
CA ILE A 590 -6.18 10.17 20.65
C ILE A 590 -5.28 9.30 21.51
N ARG A 591 -4.91 8.12 21.00
CA ARG A 591 -4.01 7.20 21.69
C ARG A 591 -2.82 6.85 20.80
N VAL A 592 -1.65 6.78 21.40
CA VAL A 592 -0.43 6.26 20.80
C VAL A 592 0.08 5.10 21.63
N ASP A 593 0.28 3.97 20.97
CA ASP A 593 0.94 2.80 21.54
C ASP A 593 2.39 2.74 21.08
N ILE A 594 3.32 2.57 22.02
CA ILE A 594 4.74 2.36 21.75
C ILE A 594 5.12 0.95 22.18
N SER A 595 5.79 0.19 21.30
CA SER A 595 6.34 -1.13 21.60
C SER A 595 7.66 -1.34 20.85
N SER A 596 8.13 -2.58 20.76
CA SER A 596 9.34 -2.98 20.04
C SER A 596 9.09 -4.09 19.01
N SER A 597 7.83 -4.35 18.67
CA SER A 597 7.46 -5.29 17.61
C SER A 597 6.07 -5.02 17.06
N ASN A 598 5.82 -5.50 15.84
CA ASN A 598 4.52 -5.60 15.19
C ASN A 598 4.60 -6.77 14.20
N PHE A 599 4.47 -7.99 14.70
CA PHE A 599 4.74 -9.22 13.95
C PHE A 599 3.43 -9.95 13.60
N PRO A 600 3.19 -10.39 12.36
CA PRO A 600 4.18 -10.53 11.29
C PRO A 600 4.09 -9.45 10.19
N HIS A 601 3.67 -8.22 10.49
CA HIS A 601 3.90 -7.10 9.55
C HIS A 601 5.40 -6.99 9.26
N PHE A 602 6.21 -6.83 10.32
CA PHE A 602 7.65 -6.74 10.22
C PHE A 602 8.35 -7.99 10.75
N ASP A 603 9.59 -8.23 10.30
CA ASP A 603 10.49 -9.20 10.93
C ASP A 603 10.86 -8.78 12.36
N VAL A 604 11.14 -9.76 13.21
CA VAL A 604 11.40 -9.53 14.65
C VAL A 604 12.87 -9.25 14.87
N ASN A 605 13.21 -8.12 15.49
CA ASN A 605 14.58 -7.83 15.91
C ASN A 605 15.04 -8.86 16.96
N PRO A 606 16.21 -9.51 16.80
CA PRO A 606 16.73 -10.47 17.78
C PRO A 606 17.28 -9.80 19.05
N ASN A 607 17.43 -8.47 19.06
CA ASN A 607 18.09 -7.68 20.08
C ASN A 607 19.58 -8.01 20.32
N SER A 608 20.18 -8.83 19.46
CA SER A 608 21.58 -9.27 19.60
C SER A 608 22.58 -8.42 18.81
N GLY A 609 22.09 -7.52 17.96
CA GLY A 609 22.91 -6.78 16.99
C GLY A 609 23.17 -7.56 15.69
N GLU A 610 22.80 -8.84 15.62
CA GLU A 610 22.79 -9.61 14.36
C GLU A 610 21.66 -9.12 13.45
N ALA A 611 21.84 -9.18 12.12
CA ALA A 611 20.73 -8.96 11.19
C ALA A 611 19.62 -10.01 11.41
N PRO A 612 18.34 -9.62 11.48
CA PRO A 612 17.27 -10.56 11.84
C PRO A 612 17.16 -11.78 10.91
N ALA A 613 17.44 -11.62 9.62
CA ALA A 613 17.46 -12.71 8.65
C ALA A 613 18.52 -13.79 8.96
N LEU A 614 19.57 -13.43 9.69
CA LEU A 614 20.73 -14.29 9.96
C LEU A 614 20.87 -14.67 11.43
N ALA A 615 20.16 -13.99 12.32
CA ALA A 615 20.32 -14.09 13.77
C ALA A 615 20.16 -15.51 14.30
N ARG A 616 20.95 -15.85 15.32
CA ARG A 616 20.90 -17.16 16.00
C ARG A 616 20.80 -17.07 17.50
N ALA A 617 21.08 -15.91 18.10
CA ALA A 617 21.12 -15.74 19.54
C ALA A 617 20.22 -14.58 20.00
N PRO A 618 18.88 -14.68 19.84
CA PRO A 618 17.99 -13.63 20.29
C PRO A 618 18.07 -13.47 21.81
N ARG A 619 17.87 -12.26 22.31
CA ARG A 619 17.83 -11.94 23.74
C ARG A 619 16.66 -11.02 24.08
N VAL A 620 16.26 -11.02 25.34
CA VAL A 620 15.36 -10.00 25.86
C VAL A 620 16.11 -8.67 25.93
N ALA A 621 15.46 -7.59 25.51
CA ALA A 621 15.93 -6.21 25.65
C ALA A 621 15.08 -5.48 26.70
N VAL A 622 15.71 -4.69 27.55
CA VAL A 622 15.03 -3.72 28.43
C VAL A 622 15.11 -2.35 27.76
N ASN A 623 14.00 -2.00 27.11
CA ASN A 623 13.85 -0.76 26.36
C ASN A 623 13.25 0.34 27.24
N ARG A 624 13.62 1.59 26.99
CA ARG A 624 13.13 2.76 27.70
C ARG A 624 12.73 3.86 26.74
N VAL A 625 11.66 4.57 27.08
CA VAL A 625 11.28 5.84 26.46
C VAL A 625 11.44 6.95 27.50
N TRP A 626 12.09 8.04 27.12
CA TRP A 626 12.43 9.20 27.94
C TRP A 626 11.49 10.38 27.65
N PHE A 627 11.24 11.20 28.67
CA PHE A 627 10.29 12.31 28.65
C PHE A 627 10.87 13.53 29.37
N GLY A 628 10.27 14.70 29.15
CA GLY A 628 10.63 15.94 29.86
C GLY A 628 11.83 16.68 29.24
N ALA A 629 12.41 17.59 30.02
CA ALA A 629 13.40 18.55 29.54
C ALA A 629 14.63 17.87 28.91
N GLY A 630 14.93 18.21 27.66
CA GLY A 630 16.05 17.63 26.90
C GLY A 630 15.75 16.25 26.27
N THR A 631 14.64 15.61 26.63
CA THR A 631 14.15 14.36 26.02
C THR A 631 12.64 14.37 25.76
N PRO A 632 12.07 15.36 25.05
CA PRO A 632 10.63 15.49 24.88
C PRO A 632 10.09 14.52 23.81
N SER A 633 9.89 13.24 24.16
CA SER A 633 9.22 12.29 23.28
C SER A 633 7.80 12.76 22.95
N GLN A 634 7.43 12.74 21.67
CA GLN A 634 6.20 13.34 21.16
C GLN A 634 5.73 12.69 19.86
N ILE A 635 4.43 12.79 19.59
CA ILE A 635 3.85 12.64 18.27
C ILE A 635 3.50 14.02 17.71
N VAL A 636 3.83 14.29 16.46
CA VAL A 636 3.46 15.50 15.75
C VAL A 636 2.29 15.17 14.84
N LEU A 637 1.13 15.78 15.12
CA LEU A 637 -0.11 15.54 14.40
C LEU A 637 -0.45 16.72 13.46
N PRO A 638 -0.82 16.44 12.20
CA PRO A 638 -1.27 17.46 11.25
C PRO A 638 -2.75 17.81 11.51
N ILE A 639 -2.98 18.86 12.30
CA ILE A 639 -4.31 19.30 12.70
C ILE A 639 -4.93 20.18 11.62
N VAL A 640 -6.17 19.87 11.23
CA VAL A 640 -7.00 20.69 10.36
C VAL A 640 -8.20 21.20 11.14
N ASP A 641 -8.49 22.50 11.01
CA ASP A 641 -9.68 23.11 11.59
C ASP A 641 -10.96 22.47 11.02
N THR A 642 -11.89 22.06 11.90
CA THR A 642 -13.07 21.28 11.51
C THR A 642 -14.09 22.11 10.71
N ASP A 643 -14.22 23.40 11.00
CA ASP A 643 -15.13 24.29 10.25
C ASP A 643 -14.63 24.49 8.82
N ARG A 644 -13.32 24.69 8.66
CA ARG A 644 -12.65 24.73 7.35
C ARG A 644 -12.79 23.40 6.61
N LEU A 645 -12.62 22.28 7.31
CA LEU A 645 -12.79 20.96 6.73
C LEU A 645 -14.21 20.73 6.22
N ASP A 646 -15.21 21.17 6.99
CA ASP A 646 -16.63 21.09 6.64
C ASP A 646 -16.99 21.94 5.41
N ALA A 647 -16.25 23.02 5.15
CA ALA A 647 -16.35 23.79 3.92
C ALA A 647 -15.73 23.12 2.66
N LEU A 648 -14.82 22.15 2.80
CA LEU A 648 -14.12 21.49 1.67
C LEU A 648 -14.95 20.37 1.00
N ALA A 649 -16.24 20.57 0.82
CA ALA A 649 -17.11 19.57 0.22
C ALA A 649 -16.69 19.24 -1.22
N LEU A 650 -16.62 17.94 -1.55
CA LEU A 650 -16.48 17.52 -2.93
C LEU A 650 -17.83 17.78 -3.65
N PRO A 651 -17.85 18.44 -4.82
CA PRO A 651 -19.08 18.60 -5.59
C PRO A 651 -19.69 17.22 -5.90
N PRO A 652 -21.02 17.05 -5.82
CA PRO A 652 -21.64 15.77 -6.10
C PRO A 652 -21.34 15.35 -7.54
N TYR A 653 -20.90 14.10 -7.71
CA TYR A 653 -20.74 13.52 -9.03
C TYR A 653 -22.09 13.50 -9.76
N LYS A 654 -22.12 14.09 -10.96
CA LYS A 654 -23.27 14.03 -11.85
C LYS A 654 -22.97 12.97 -12.90
N ALA A 655 -23.68 11.85 -12.84
CA ALA A 655 -23.60 10.81 -13.86
C ALA A 655 -23.87 11.41 -15.24
N ASP A 656 -23.11 10.97 -16.24
CA ASP A 656 -23.33 11.38 -17.63
C ASP A 656 -24.62 10.74 -18.14
N SER A 657 -25.69 11.55 -18.22
CA SER A 657 -27.02 11.09 -18.63
C SER A 657 -27.11 10.73 -20.12
N SER A 658 -26.05 10.89 -20.90
CA SER A 658 -26.02 10.54 -22.33
C SER A 658 -25.89 9.04 -22.63
N ARG A 659 -25.87 8.18 -21.60
CA ARG A 659 -25.72 6.72 -21.71
C ARG A 659 -26.92 5.88 -21.27
N ALA A 660 -28.09 6.49 -21.07
CA ALA A 660 -29.34 5.75 -20.91
C ALA A 660 -29.89 5.26 -22.26
#